data_AF-A0A4S2ARY0-F1
#
_entry.id   AF-A0A4S2ARY0-F1
#
_cell.length_a   1.000
_cell.length_b   1.000
_cell.length_c   1.000
_cell.angle_alpha   90.00
_cell.angle_beta   90.00
_cell.angle_gamma   90.00
#
_symmetry.space_group_name_H-M   'P 1'
#
loop_
_entity.id
_entity.type
_entity.pdbx_description
1 polymer ?
#
loop_
_entity_poly.entity_id
_entity_poly.type
_entity_poly.pdbx_seq_one_letter_code
_entity_poly.pdbx_strand_id
1 'polypeptide(L)'
;MKILHSLLYLFLISLHAFSWTACSDDGPEGTNNYTFSINESDLHQDCTQAQASLSIPVNTNLNEQEWGVTSDQSWCIAAKDLSTSTPSIKLLIKASEEPEVRNAIVTVKSSVQNYTINVRQLGYGPAILVKSSVTNIEDNGGPVTITVTSNIEYTIEKSKDSEWLQETDNAPNTRALVDKIYSYNAEANPLYEPRTVTFTYTYIEDDKIKETYVITQKAKETNISDVELENDIKLQPTRATASESQPGYGIEKTYDGKIDDEHYHSVWGQSANFPVTLEYFFDGTQDLDYIIYYTRSGNGNFGELDLYTATTDEPEYKLYNSYDFKMQNAASRISFTESLSKITKIKFSVKSGLGNFVSCSEMEFYQNNTDNKLEKQLLEVFTDITCCELKPEATDEQINKLPGYFASLAVQIRNNTYDEWEKEFRIRNYEAYSDVNIWANKLMTKHYSCLDNLTGISVEQNDEIIVLVGDTHGQDVSLQCVGEESTGFLEEKPYVQTAASGDIYYLKQGVNKITIRNRGQLFVMYNCDLTSKPAPIKIHIPLGSGKVSGFFDLKTHKTDAKYAELLSKATDKYFGVKGNNIIFYFHRTKMLEHVRNNILSAIELWDNIIGWEQELMGIDDVRPSQFNNHLFAISPEGSYMWASDYRIAFVYTYLGNILLYDNVMAAEDNAWGPAHEIGHIHQKAIDWAGCTESSNNLFSNFIIYKLGKYKSRGNGLVEVANARYRDKQLWYNMGDATHQGEDTEVHMRMNWQLWNYYHRCGYKTDFWQTLFKLMREEVGASYENDPGRKQLAFAKMASKAANENLTDFFEMWGFFGTVSTNISQYGDFQYTVTQPMIDEAKRFMAQYPQPKHAFQYIEDRKKSEFPTNDYRYNEVGDVGYYTQFQNNVKITKAISATISGNAVSIQNGEEAVAFEVRERSENGKILYFSNSFTFDVPASISMTNAKVFAVQADGKRVPLN
;
A
#
# COMPACT_ATOMS: atom_id res chain seq x y z
N MET A 1 -50.15 33.42 -2.93
CA MET A 1 -51.56 33.66 -3.32
C MET A 1 -52.27 32.33 -3.34
N LYS A 2 -53.14 32.07 -2.33
CA LYS A 2 -54.23 31.08 -2.27
C LYS A 2 -53.85 29.58 -2.42
N ILE A 3 -54.42 28.56 -1.78
CA ILE A 3 -55.48 28.28 -0.78
C ILE A 3 -55.23 26.78 -0.47
N LEU A 4 -55.00 26.37 0.79
CA LEU A 4 -55.95 25.61 1.63
C LEU A 4 -56.35 24.21 1.12
N HIS A 5 -56.09 23.19 1.94
CA HIS A 5 -57.01 22.14 2.49
C HIS A 5 -56.13 20.97 2.99
N SER A 6 -55.80 20.86 4.29
CA SER A 6 -56.63 20.26 5.37
C SER A 6 -56.89 18.76 5.13
N LEU A 7 -56.72 17.81 6.07
CA LEU A 7 -56.58 17.86 7.53
C LEU A 7 -56.42 16.39 7.99
N LEU A 8 -55.54 16.14 8.97
CA LEU A 8 -55.75 15.38 10.24
C LEU A 8 -54.49 14.59 10.66
N TYR A 9 -53.75 15.19 11.57
CA TYR A 9 -52.88 14.52 12.55
C TYR A 9 -53.58 14.65 13.91
N LEU A 10 -53.72 13.56 14.67
CA LEU A 10 -53.94 13.62 16.13
C LEU A 10 -53.54 12.28 16.81
N PHE A 11 -52.28 12.26 17.27
CA PHE A 11 -51.79 11.89 18.60
C PHE A 11 -52.68 11.04 19.54
N LEU A 12 -52.16 9.88 20.03
CA LEU A 12 -51.69 9.65 21.42
C LEU A 12 -51.45 8.14 21.77
N ILE A 13 -50.16 7.75 21.88
CA ILE A 13 -49.45 7.06 22.99
C ILE A 13 -50.27 6.03 23.84
N SER A 14 -49.92 4.73 23.94
CA SER A 14 -48.85 4.19 24.80
C SER A 14 -48.62 2.66 24.65
N LEU A 15 -47.33 2.29 24.69
CA LEU A 15 -46.65 1.09 25.21
C LEU A 15 -47.24 -0.35 25.09
N HIS A 16 -46.51 -1.15 24.29
CA HIS A 16 -45.89 -2.45 24.61
C HIS A 16 -46.80 -3.67 24.86
N ALA A 17 -46.83 -4.62 23.91
CA ALA A 17 -46.05 -5.87 23.99
C ALA A 17 -46.47 -6.90 22.90
N PHE A 18 -45.49 -7.69 22.45
CA PHE A 18 -45.56 -8.92 21.66
C PHE A 18 -45.77 -8.85 20.13
N SER A 19 -44.61 -8.81 19.49
CA SER A 19 -44.21 -9.32 18.18
C SER A 19 -44.90 -10.61 17.69
N TRP A 20 -45.67 -10.53 16.61
CA TRP A 20 -45.77 -11.54 15.53
C TRP A 20 -46.07 -10.75 14.23
N THR A 21 -45.03 -10.37 13.49
CA THR A 21 -45.17 -9.77 12.15
C THR A 21 -44.65 -10.74 11.11
N ALA A 22 -45.59 -11.33 10.38
CA ALA A 22 -45.36 -11.72 8.99
C ALA A 22 -45.04 -10.44 8.21
N CYS A 23 -43.79 -10.31 7.75
CA CYS A 23 -43.40 -9.26 6.83
C CYS A 23 -43.54 -9.78 5.40
N SER A 24 -44.53 -9.25 4.69
CA SER A 24 -44.51 -9.11 3.24
C SER A 24 -43.48 -8.03 2.88
N ASP A 25 -42.40 -8.42 2.20
CA ASP A 25 -41.46 -7.46 1.62
C ASP A 25 -41.76 -7.28 0.13
N ASP A 26 -42.29 -6.11 -0.20
CA ASP A 26 -42.24 -5.51 -1.53
C ASP A 26 -40.82 -4.94 -1.75
N GLY A 27 -39.99 -5.69 -2.47
CA GLY A 27 -38.71 -5.24 -3.02
C GLY A 27 -38.84 -4.76 -4.49
N PRO A 28 -37.84 -4.04 -5.01
CA PRO A 28 -37.94 -3.22 -6.21
C PRO A 28 -38.18 -4.05 -7.49
N GLU A 29 -39.08 -3.58 -8.36
CA GLU A 29 -39.29 -4.14 -9.70
C GLU A 29 -37.98 -4.08 -10.51
N GLY A 30 -37.48 -5.25 -10.92
CA GLY A 30 -36.54 -5.32 -12.04
C GLY A 30 -35.38 -6.32 -11.98
N THR A 31 -35.32 -7.26 -11.05
CA THR A 31 -34.54 -8.50 -11.22
C THR A 31 -35.44 -9.68 -10.93
N ASN A 32 -35.85 -10.43 -11.96
CA ASN A 32 -36.57 -11.68 -11.76
C ASN A 32 -35.67 -12.62 -10.94
N ASN A 33 -35.97 -12.76 -9.64
CA ASN A 33 -35.35 -13.79 -8.80
C ASN A 33 -35.86 -15.14 -9.28
N TYR A 34 -35.16 -15.73 -10.24
CA TYR A 34 -35.47 -17.06 -10.73
C TYR A 34 -35.15 -18.10 -9.65
N THR A 35 -36.12 -18.94 -9.32
CA THR A 35 -36.01 -20.04 -8.36
C THR A 35 -36.05 -21.36 -9.12
N PHE A 36 -35.11 -22.25 -8.85
CA PHE A 36 -35.11 -23.62 -9.36
C PHE A 36 -34.39 -24.54 -8.38
N SER A 37 -35.14 -25.38 -7.66
CA SER A 37 -34.56 -26.30 -6.68
C SER A 37 -35.30 -27.63 -6.56
N ILE A 38 -34.54 -28.68 -6.23
CA ILE A 38 -35.02 -30.05 -5.94
C ILE A 38 -34.45 -30.44 -4.56
N ASN A 39 -35.24 -31.07 -3.71
CA ASN A 39 -34.78 -31.52 -2.39
C ASN A 39 -33.68 -32.57 -2.52
N GLU A 40 -32.68 -32.54 -1.63
CA GLU A 40 -31.54 -33.46 -1.66
C GLU A 40 -31.98 -34.93 -1.56
N SER A 41 -32.98 -35.21 -0.71
CA SER A 41 -33.58 -36.55 -0.56
C SER A 41 -34.23 -37.09 -1.85
N ASP A 42 -34.62 -36.20 -2.77
CA ASP A 42 -35.25 -36.58 -4.02
C ASP A 42 -34.25 -36.84 -5.16
N LEU A 43 -32.97 -36.48 -4.97
CA LEU A 43 -31.89 -36.73 -5.93
C LEU A 43 -31.44 -38.19 -5.97
N HIS A 44 -31.91 -39.02 -5.05
CA HIS A 44 -31.60 -40.44 -4.98
C HIS A 44 -32.88 -41.28 -4.83
N GLN A 45 -33.12 -42.17 -5.81
CA GLN A 45 -34.32 -43.00 -5.85
C GLN A 45 -33.95 -44.47 -5.97
N ASP A 46 -34.27 -45.25 -4.94
CA ASP A 46 -34.15 -46.71 -4.95
C ASP A 46 -35.51 -47.34 -5.20
N CYS A 47 -35.54 -48.33 -6.09
CA CYS A 47 -36.76 -48.97 -6.55
C CYS A 47 -36.68 -50.49 -6.49
N THR A 48 -37.83 -51.10 -6.23
CA THR A 48 -37.99 -52.55 -6.27
C THR A 48 -37.90 -53.07 -7.72
N GLN A 49 -37.77 -54.39 -7.89
CA GLN A 49 -37.72 -55.03 -9.21
C GLN A 49 -38.98 -54.74 -10.06
N ALA A 50 -40.14 -54.53 -9.42
CA ALA A 50 -41.39 -54.27 -10.12
C ALA A 50 -41.37 -52.90 -10.82
N GLN A 51 -42.27 -52.73 -11.78
CA GLN A 51 -42.51 -51.43 -12.39
C GLN A 51 -42.95 -50.42 -11.32
N ALA A 52 -42.36 -49.22 -11.34
CA ALA A 52 -42.67 -48.14 -10.41
C ALA A 52 -42.92 -46.83 -11.15
N SER A 53 -43.74 -45.97 -10.55
CA SER A 53 -43.92 -44.58 -10.99
C SER A 53 -43.64 -43.66 -9.81
N LEU A 54 -42.66 -42.76 -9.98
CA LEU A 54 -42.27 -41.78 -8.96
C LEU A 54 -42.59 -40.35 -9.41
N SER A 55 -42.71 -39.46 -8.44
CA SER A 55 -42.98 -38.03 -8.67
C SER A 55 -42.04 -37.21 -7.79
N ILE A 56 -41.11 -36.51 -8.41
CA ILE A 56 -40.11 -35.66 -7.72
C ILE A 56 -40.57 -34.20 -7.80
N PRO A 57 -40.93 -33.55 -6.70
CA PRO A 57 -41.30 -32.13 -6.71
C PRO A 57 -40.14 -31.24 -7.17
N VAL A 58 -40.45 -30.20 -7.92
CA VAL A 58 -39.50 -29.16 -8.34
C VAL A 58 -40.05 -27.81 -7.89
N ASN A 59 -39.30 -27.12 -7.02
CA ASN A 59 -39.64 -25.77 -6.62
C ASN A 59 -39.07 -24.78 -7.65
N THR A 60 -39.94 -24.22 -8.49
CA THR A 60 -39.50 -23.31 -9.53
C THR A 60 -40.55 -22.29 -9.97
N ASN A 61 -40.06 -21.11 -10.40
CA ASN A 61 -40.82 -20.12 -11.15
C ASN A 61 -40.38 -20.01 -12.63
N LEU A 62 -39.56 -20.95 -13.12
CA LEU A 62 -39.14 -21.04 -14.52
C LEU A 62 -40.28 -21.59 -15.39
N ASN A 63 -40.39 -21.06 -16.62
CA ASN A 63 -41.33 -21.54 -17.62
C ASN A 63 -40.90 -22.90 -18.20
N GLU A 64 -41.82 -23.59 -18.87
CA GLU A 64 -41.58 -24.94 -19.41
C GLU A 64 -40.33 -25.05 -20.29
N GLN A 65 -39.98 -24.03 -21.06
CA GLN A 65 -38.86 -24.06 -22.00
C GLN A 65 -37.49 -23.79 -21.35
N GLU A 66 -37.47 -23.28 -20.12
CA GLU A 66 -36.27 -22.81 -19.42
C GLU A 66 -35.57 -23.93 -18.62
N TRP A 67 -36.19 -25.10 -18.55
CA TRP A 67 -35.59 -26.29 -17.97
C TRP A 67 -36.01 -27.59 -18.67
N GLY A 68 -35.12 -28.57 -18.65
CA GLY A 68 -35.28 -29.85 -19.30
C GLY A 68 -34.90 -31.01 -18.41
N VAL A 69 -35.49 -32.17 -18.68
CA VAL A 69 -35.18 -33.43 -18.00
C VAL A 69 -34.97 -34.53 -19.03
N THR A 70 -33.90 -35.30 -18.87
CA THR A 70 -33.56 -36.43 -19.74
C THR A 70 -32.96 -37.56 -18.92
N SER A 71 -33.34 -38.80 -19.25
CA SER A 71 -32.72 -40.01 -18.69
C SER A 71 -31.72 -40.60 -19.69
N ASP A 72 -30.62 -41.15 -19.20
CA ASP A 72 -29.64 -41.88 -20.00
C ASP A 72 -30.07 -43.32 -20.33
N GLN A 73 -31.07 -43.87 -19.61
CA GLN A 73 -31.54 -45.24 -19.77
C GLN A 73 -32.97 -45.32 -20.31
N SER A 74 -33.20 -46.25 -21.24
CA SER A 74 -34.53 -46.47 -21.86
C SER A 74 -35.59 -47.14 -20.96
N TRP A 75 -35.16 -47.67 -19.81
CA TRP A 75 -36.02 -48.29 -18.80
C TRP A 75 -36.43 -47.33 -17.67
N CYS A 76 -35.74 -46.19 -17.53
CA CYS A 76 -36.11 -45.11 -16.62
C CYS A 76 -36.57 -43.91 -17.46
N ILE A 77 -37.87 -43.74 -17.65
CA ILE A 77 -38.42 -42.67 -18.49
C ILE A 77 -38.70 -41.47 -17.60
N ALA A 78 -38.05 -40.34 -17.86
CA ALA A 78 -38.25 -39.10 -17.12
C ALA A 78 -39.03 -38.08 -17.96
N ALA A 79 -40.05 -37.46 -17.38
CA ALA A 79 -40.85 -36.42 -18.02
C ALA A 79 -41.22 -35.32 -17.01
N LYS A 80 -41.41 -34.09 -17.51
CA LYS A 80 -41.96 -32.99 -16.71
C LYS A 80 -43.46 -33.21 -16.54
N ASP A 81 -43.95 -32.98 -15.33
CA ASP A 81 -45.37 -32.89 -15.04
C ASP A 81 -45.67 -31.50 -14.48
N LEU A 82 -46.34 -30.71 -15.31
CA LEU A 82 -46.77 -29.34 -15.03
C LEU A 82 -48.29 -29.26 -14.83
N SER A 83 -48.96 -30.41 -14.66
CA SER A 83 -50.43 -30.46 -14.52
C SER A 83 -50.93 -30.02 -13.14
N THR A 84 -50.02 -29.92 -12.17
CA THR A 84 -50.30 -29.49 -10.78
C THR A 84 -49.70 -28.12 -10.49
N SER A 85 -50.22 -27.44 -9.45
CA SER A 85 -49.70 -26.14 -8.98
C SER A 85 -48.24 -26.18 -8.51
N THR A 86 -47.69 -27.37 -8.30
CA THR A 86 -46.27 -27.62 -8.02
C THR A 86 -45.71 -28.43 -9.17
N PRO A 87 -44.78 -27.89 -9.99
CA PRO A 87 -44.07 -28.63 -11.02
C PRO A 87 -43.38 -29.88 -10.43
N SER A 88 -43.33 -30.97 -11.20
CA SER A 88 -42.63 -32.19 -10.78
C SER A 88 -41.99 -32.93 -11.95
N ILE A 89 -41.06 -33.83 -11.66
CA ILE A 89 -40.51 -34.79 -12.60
C ILE A 89 -41.17 -36.15 -12.33
N LYS A 90 -41.89 -36.67 -13.31
CA LYS A 90 -42.41 -38.03 -13.27
C LYS A 90 -41.37 -39.00 -13.82
N LEU A 91 -41.07 -40.02 -13.03
CA LEU A 91 -40.22 -41.13 -13.44
C LEU A 91 -41.09 -42.37 -13.61
N LEU A 92 -41.09 -42.97 -14.80
CA LEU A 92 -41.64 -44.29 -15.05
C LEU A 92 -40.49 -45.29 -15.19
N ILE A 93 -40.40 -46.19 -14.21
CA ILE A 93 -39.32 -47.16 -14.11
C ILE A 93 -39.92 -48.53 -14.47
N LYS A 94 -39.48 -49.09 -15.60
CA LYS A 94 -39.94 -50.41 -16.06
C LYS A 94 -39.48 -51.51 -15.10
N ALA A 95 -40.17 -52.65 -15.07
CA ALA A 95 -39.73 -53.80 -14.26
C ALA A 95 -38.33 -54.29 -14.71
N SER A 96 -37.51 -54.76 -13.78
CA SER A 96 -36.20 -55.34 -14.08
C SER A 96 -36.30 -56.83 -14.37
N GLU A 97 -35.77 -57.24 -15.51
CA GLU A 97 -35.60 -58.66 -15.90
C GLU A 97 -34.16 -59.12 -15.68
N GLU A 98 -33.30 -58.29 -15.09
CA GLU A 98 -31.89 -58.56 -14.88
C GLU A 98 -31.62 -59.09 -13.46
N PRO A 99 -30.60 -59.95 -13.26
CA PRO A 99 -30.23 -60.45 -11.94
C PRO A 99 -29.66 -59.35 -11.04
N GLU A 100 -28.89 -58.43 -11.61
CA GLU A 100 -28.14 -57.42 -10.86
C GLU A 100 -28.93 -56.11 -10.73
N VAL A 101 -28.47 -55.25 -9.82
CA VAL A 101 -28.96 -53.88 -9.69
C VAL A 101 -28.59 -53.10 -10.96
N ARG A 102 -29.55 -52.36 -11.51
CA ARG A 102 -29.32 -51.44 -12.64
C ARG A 102 -29.51 -50.00 -12.23
N ASN A 103 -28.76 -49.09 -12.86
CA ASN A 103 -28.68 -47.67 -12.51
C ASN A 103 -29.01 -46.78 -13.71
N ALA A 104 -29.72 -45.68 -13.46
CA ALA A 104 -30.01 -44.63 -14.43
C ALA A 104 -29.69 -43.25 -13.84
N ILE A 105 -29.25 -42.35 -14.69
CA ILE A 105 -28.96 -40.96 -14.39
C ILE A 105 -29.97 -40.07 -15.12
N VAL A 106 -30.80 -39.40 -14.34
CA VAL A 106 -31.73 -38.40 -14.86
C VAL A 106 -31.11 -37.02 -14.69
N THR A 107 -30.74 -36.41 -15.81
CA THR A 107 -30.15 -35.06 -15.87
C THR A 107 -31.24 -34.01 -15.94
N VAL A 108 -31.20 -33.04 -15.03
CA VAL A 108 -32.08 -31.86 -15.02
C VAL A 108 -31.24 -30.62 -15.30
N LYS A 109 -31.56 -29.91 -16.39
CA LYS A 109 -30.83 -28.69 -16.79
C LYS A 109 -31.72 -27.47 -16.66
N SER A 110 -31.20 -26.38 -16.10
CA SER A 110 -31.86 -25.06 -16.07
C SER A 110 -30.84 -23.92 -16.22
N SER A 111 -31.34 -22.69 -16.34
CA SER A 111 -30.51 -21.48 -16.33
C SER A 111 -30.02 -21.06 -14.93
N VAL A 112 -30.59 -21.64 -13.86
CA VAL A 112 -30.28 -21.28 -12.47
C VAL A 112 -29.32 -22.31 -11.85
N GLN A 113 -29.73 -23.59 -11.83
CA GLN A 113 -28.96 -24.69 -11.26
C GLN A 113 -29.27 -26.01 -11.98
N ASN A 114 -28.25 -26.84 -12.19
CA ASN A 114 -28.40 -28.18 -12.76
C ASN A 114 -28.42 -29.23 -11.65
N TYR A 115 -29.23 -30.27 -11.83
CA TYR A 115 -29.32 -31.40 -10.90
C TYR A 115 -29.12 -32.74 -11.62
N THR A 116 -28.65 -33.72 -10.85
CA THR A 116 -28.52 -35.11 -11.27
C THR A 116 -29.30 -35.97 -10.30
N ILE A 117 -30.30 -36.70 -10.79
CA ILE A 117 -31.08 -37.66 -10.01
C ILE A 117 -30.58 -39.06 -10.34
N ASN A 118 -30.08 -39.77 -9.33
CA ASN A 118 -29.61 -41.15 -9.46
C ASN A 118 -30.77 -42.11 -9.13
N VAL A 119 -31.12 -42.96 -10.07
CA VAL A 119 -32.18 -43.97 -9.93
C VAL A 119 -31.57 -45.36 -9.95
N ARG A 120 -31.76 -46.14 -8.90
CA ARG A 120 -31.30 -47.53 -8.79
C ARG A 120 -32.49 -48.46 -8.68
N GLN A 121 -32.44 -49.60 -9.35
CA GLN A 121 -33.51 -50.58 -9.31
C GLN A 121 -32.96 -51.97 -9.02
N LEU A 122 -33.59 -52.69 -8.08
CA LEU A 122 -33.28 -54.09 -7.80
C LEU A 122 -33.50 -54.98 -9.03
N GLY A 123 -32.62 -55.95 -9.21
CA GLY A 123 -32.82 -57.11 -10.07
C GLY A 123 -33.55 -58.24 -9.36
N TYR A 124 -33.58 -59.44 -9.96
CA TYR A 124 -34.11 -60.65 -9.31
C TYR A 124 -33.09 -61.36 -8.41
N GLY A 125 -31.81 -61.01 -8.49
CA GLY A 125 -30.75 -61.54 -7.62
C GLY A 125 -30.64 -60.79 -6.28
N PRO A 126 -29.98 -61.40 -5.27
CA PRO A 126 -29.87 -60.83 -3.92
C PRO A 126 -29.17 -59.47 -3.92
N ALA A 127 -29.83 -58.42 -3.43
CA ALA A 127 -29.28 -57.07 -3.40
C ALA A 127 -29.90 -56.20 -2.29
N ILE A 128 -29.12 -55.21 -1.83
CA ILE A 128 -29.50 -54.23 -0.81
C ILE A 128 -29.19 -52.84 -1.40
N LEU A 129 -30.16 -51.93 -1.35
CA LEU A 129 -29.98 -50.51 -1.69
C LEU A 129 -30.30 -49.67 -0.45
N VAL A 130 -29.48 -48.65 -0.20
CA VAL A 130 -29.65 -47.77 0.96
C VAL A 130 -29.63 -46.32 0.51
N LYS A 131 -30.62 -45.56 0.97
CA LYS A 131 -30.67 -44.09 0.85
C LYS A 131 -31.06 -43.44 2.17
N SER A 132 -30.59 -42.22 2.41
CA SER A 132 -31.01 -41.41 3.56
C SER A 132 -31.73 -40.13 3.12
N SER A 133 -32.54 -39.58 4.03
CA SER A 133 -33.16 -38.27 3.87
C SER A 133 -32.14 -37.13 3.87
N VAL A 134 -30.97 -37.33 4.49
CA VAL A 134 -29.88 -36.36 4.58
C VAL A 134 -28.53 -37.07 4.52
N THR A 135 -27.59 -36.51 3.76
CA THR A 135 -26.23 -37.05 3.62
C THR A 135 -25.26 -36.39 4.60
N ASN A 136 -25.49 -35.10 4.88
CA ASN A 136 -24.73 -34.30 5.85
C ASN A 136 -25.70 -33.67 6.86
N ILE A 137 -25.48 -33.91 8.14
CA ILE A 137 -26.27 -33.36 9.24
C ILE A 137 -25.60 -32.09 9.74
N GLU A 138 -26.40 -31.06 10.00
CA GLU A 138 -25.93 -29.84 10.67
C GLU A 138 -25.43 -30.14 12.09
N ASP A 139 -24.58 -29.26 12.62
CA ASP A 139 -23.93 -29.44 13.92
C ASP A 139 -24.94 -29.54 15.07
N ASN A 140 -26.07 -28.82 14.98
CA ASN A 140 -27.18 -28.86 15.93
C ASN A 140 -27.97 -30.19 15.94
N GLY A 141 -27.74 -31.06 14.95
CA GLY A 141 -28.40 -32.35 14.83
C GLY A 141 -29.78 -32.28 14.18
N GLY A 142 -30.58 -33.33 14.38
CA GLY A 142 -31.93 -33.40 13.81
C GLY A 142 -32.36 -34.80 13.36
N PRO A 143 -33.59 -34.92 12.83
CA PRO A 143 -34.14 -36.19 12.39
C PRO A 143 -33.46 -36.70 11.11
N VAL A 144 -33.20 -38.01 11.08
CA VAL A 144 -32.56 -38.70 9.96
C VAL A 144 -33.40 -39.94 9.65
N THR A 145 -33.78 -40.12 8.40
CA THR A 145 -34.47 -41.33 7.96
C THR A 145 -33.57 -42.10 7.00
N ILE A 146 -33.35 -43.39 7.25
CA ILE A 146 -32.67 -44.29 6.32
C ILE A 146 -33.69 -45.27 5.77
N THR A 147 -33.80 -45.33 4.45
CA THR A 147 -34.64 -46.30 3.75
C THR A 147 -33.75 -47.35 3.11
N VAL A 148 -34.03 -48.62 3.44
CA VAL A 148 -33.34 -49.77 2.86
C VAL A 148 -34.31 -50.53 1.97
N THR A 149 -33.99 -50.59 0.68
CA THR A 149 -34.74 -51.32 -0.34
C THR A 149 -34.01 -52.63 -0.64
N SER A 150 -34.60 -53.77 -0.31
CA SER A 150 -33.95 -55.09 -0.39
C SER A 150 -34.93 -56.19 -0.78
N ASN A 151 -34.47 -57.20 -1.52
CA ASN A 151 -35.21 -58.44 -1.78
C ASN A 151 -34.75 -59.64 -0.91
N ILE A 152 -33.87 -59.38 0.06
CA ILE A 152 -33.28 -60.35 0.99
C ILE A 152 -33.31 -59.87 2.44
N GLU A 153 -33.17 -60.80 3.39
CA GLU A 153 -33.01 -60.47 4.81
C GLU A 153 -31.55 -60.17 5.17
N TYR A 154 -31.31 -59.13 5.97
CA TYR A 154 -29.97 -58.65 6.29
C TYR A 154 -29.82 -58.32 7.78
N THR A 155 -28.57 -58.31 8.27
CA THR A 155 -28.18 -57.76 9.56
C THR A 155 -27.66 -56.33 9.40
N ILE A 156 -27.78 -55.52 10.45
CA ILE A 156 -27.28 -54.13 10.47
C ILE A 156 -26.19 -54.02 11.52
N GLU A 157 -25.04 -53.50 11.13
CA GLU A 157 -23.96 -53.12 12.02
C GLU A 157 -23.72 -51.61 11.91
N LYS A 158 -23.65 -50.92 13.05
CA LYS A 158 -23.20 -49.52 13.12
C LYS A 158 -21.72 -49.50 13.51
N SER A 159 -20.95 -48.59 12.94
CA SER A 159 -19.58 -48.31 13.40
C SER A 159 -19.56 -47.96 14.88
N LYS A 160 -18.42 -48.16 15.54
CA LYS A 160 -18.19 -47.68 16.91
C LYS A 160 -18.38 -46.16 16.98
N ASP A 161 -18.68 -45.65 18.17
CA ASP A 161 -18.88 -44.22 18.48
C ASP A 161 -20.11 -43.59 17.78
N SER A 162 -21.17 -44.38 17.60
CA SER A 162 -22.43 -43.95 16.98
C SER A 162 -23.53 -43.58 17.99
N GLU A 163 -23.23 -43.42 19.29
CA GLU A 163 -24.27 -43.17 20.32
C GLU A 163 -25.04 -41.87 20.10
N TRP A 164 -24.43 -40.91 19.40
CA TRP A 164 -25.04 -39.64 19.05
C TRP A 164 -26.17 -39.75 18.03
N LEU A 165 -26.30 -40.87 17.32
CA LEU A 165 -27.39 -41.14 16.37
C LEU A 165 -28.33 -42.21 16.94
N GLN A 166 -29.33 -41.74 17.69
CA GLN A 166 -30.26 -42.58 18.43
C GLN A 166 -31.42 -43.04 17.56
N GLU A 167 -31.80 -44.31 17.65
CA GLU A 167 -33.00 -44.82 17.00
C GLU A 167 -34.25 -44.31 17.71
N THR A 168 -35.28 -43.95 16.95
CA THR A 168 -36.54 -43.42 17.49
C THR A 168 -37.66 -44.42 17.26
N ASP A 169 -38.54 -44.59 18.26
CA ASP A 169 -39.64 -45.56 18.24
C ASP A 169 -40.75 -45.26 17.20
N ASN A 170 -40.60 -44.19 16.41
CA ASN A 170 -41.58 -43.73 15.41
C ASN A 170 -41.38 -44.40 14.04
N ALA A 171 -41.31 -45.74 14.01
CA ALA A 171 -41.41 -46.48 12.76
C ALA A 171 -42.89 -46.78 12.43
N PRO A 172 -43.42 -46.40 11.25
CA PRO A 172 -44.58 -47.07 10.72
C PRO A 172 -44.18 -48.53 10.49
N ASN A 173 -44.80 -49.46 11.23
CA ASN A 173 -44.69 -50.90 10.99
C ASN A 173 -45.25 -51.22 9.59
N THR A 174 -44.46 -51.01 8.55
CA THR A 174 -44.76 -51.48 7.20
C THR A 174 -44.35 -52.94 7.14
N ARG A 175 -45.36 -53.83 7.16
CA ARG A 175 -45.19 -55.28 6.92
C ARG A 175 -44.87 -55.58 5.44
N ALA A 176 -44.17 -54.68 4.75
CA ALA A 176 -43.78 -54.86 3.37
C ALA A 176 -42.35 -55.41 3.33
N LEU A 177 -42.15 -56.53 2.64
CA LEU A 177 -40.88 -57.25 2.53
C LEU A 177 -39.76 -56.50 1.79
N VAL A 178 -39.99 -55.26 1.33
CA VAL A 178 -39.14 -54.64 0.29
C VAL A 178 -38.51 -53.30 0.70
N ASP A 179 -39.25 -52.38 1.32
CA ASP A 179 -38.69 -51.14 1.86
C ASP A 179 -38.81 -51.14 3.39
N LYS A 180 -37.68 -51.07 4.10
CA LYS A 180 -37.64 -50.88 5.55
C LYS A 180 -37.12 -49.48 5.88
N ILE A 181 -37.85 -48.77 6.74
CA ILE A 181 -37.53 -47.41 7.15
C ILE A 181 -36.99 -47.43 8.58
N TYR A 182 -35.81 -46.84 8.76
CA TYR A 182 -35.17 -46.64 10.06
C TYR A 182 -35.15 -45.14 10.37
N SER A 183 -35.76 -44.77 11.49
CA SER A 183 -35.86 -43.38 11.95
C SER A 183 -34.86 -43.14 13.07
N TYR A 184 -33.92 -42.25 12.85
CA TYR A 184 -32.93 -41.82 13.83
C TYR A 184 -33.09 -40.34 14.18
N ASN A 185 -32.55 -39.95 15.33
CA ASN A 185 -32.35 -38.56 15.71
C ASN A 185 -30.89 -38.35 16.06
N ALA A 186 -30.23 -37.42 15.38
CA ALA A 186 -28.87 -37.00 15.68
C ALA A 186 -28.89 -35.95 16.79
N GLU A 187 -28.12 -36.18 17.84
CA GLU A 187 -27.82 -35.17 18.86
C GLU A 187 -26.90 -34.09 18.28
N ALA A 188 -26.86 -32.92 18.92
CA ALA A 188 -25.90 -31.88 18.58
C ALA A 188 -24.46 -32.41 18.73
N ASN A 189 -23.55 -32.00 17.83
CA ASN A 189 -22.14 -32.32 17.92
C ASN A 189 -21.45 -31.35 18.88
N PRO A 190 -20.94 -31.81 20.05
CA PRO A 190 -20.25 -30.93 20.98
C PRO A 190 -18.79 -30.66 20.58
N LEU A 191 -18.27 -31.37 19.57
CA LEU A 191 -16.87 -31.36 19.17
C LEU A 191 -16.62 -30.43 17.98
N TYR A 192 -15.44 -29.85 17.92
CA TYR A 192 -14.99 -29.02 16.78
C TYR A 192 -14.42 -29.86 15.62
N GLU A 193 -14.70 -31.16 15.62
CA GLU A 193 -14.44 -32.07 14.52
C GLU A 193 -15.73 -32.70 14.00
N PRO A 194 -15.83 -32.93 12.68
CA PRO A 194 -16.95 -33.68 12.13
C PRO A 194 -16.91 -35.12 12.65
N ARG A 195 -18.07 -35.69 12.88
CA ARG A 195 -18.22 -37.10 13.29
C ARG A 195 -19.02 -37.87 12.27
N THR A 196 -18.71 -39.16 12.12
CA THR A 196 -19.36 -40.01 11.13
C THR A 196 -19.88 -41.28 11.75
N VAL A 197 -20.92 -41.85 11.16
CA VAL A 197 -21.38 -43.20 11.44
C VAL A 197 -21.49 -43.97 10.13
N THR A 198 -20.93 -45.18 10.11
CA THR A 198 -21.05 -46.10 8.99
C THR A 198 -22.03 -47.20 9.35
N PHE A 199 -23.07 -47.34 8.54
CA PHE A 199 -23.99 -48.47 8.58
C PHE A 199 -23.53 -49.53 7.60
N THR A 200 -23.46 -50.79 8.03
CA THR A 200 -23.19 -51.95 7.18
C THR A 200 -24.38 -52.89 7.22
N TYR A 201 -25.02 -53.06 6.08
CA TYR A 201 -26.14 -53.98 5.88
C TYR A 201 -25.60 -55.24 5.21
N THR A 202 -25.63 -56.40 5.89
CA THR A 202 -25.03 -57.64 5.39
C THR A 202 -26.09 -58.72 5.20
N TYR A 203 -26.11 -59.37 4.04
CA TYR A 203 -27.01 -60.48 3.76
C TYR A 203 -26.74 -61.65 4.73
N ILE A 204 -27.80 -62.25 5.28
CA ILE A 204 -27.68 -63.32 6.27
C ILE A 204 -27.09 -64.63 5.69
N GLU A 205 -27.30 -64.91 4.39
CA GLU A 205 -26.85 -66.18 3.79
C GLU A 205 -25.51 -66.08 3.03
N ASP A 206 -25.08 -64.88 2.64
CA ASP A 206 -23.78 -64.65 1.98
C ASP A 206 -23.20 -63.29 2.41
N ASP A 207 -22.18 -63.34 3.28
CA ASP A 207 -21.52 -62.17 3.87
C ASP A 207 -20.76 -61.30 2.84
N LYS A 208 -20.63 -61.78 1.60
CA LYS A 208 -20.09 -61.00 0.47
C LYS A 208 -21.08 -59.99 -0.08
N ILE A 209 -22.38 -60.20 0.15
CA ILE A 209 -23.43 -59.28 -0.28
C ILE A 209 -23.72 -58.33 0.87
N LYS A 210 -23.14 -57.14 0.78
CA LYS A 210 -23.32 -56.08 1.77
C LYS A 210 -23.34 -54.71 1.13
N GLU A 211 -24.05 -53.79 1.77
CA GLU A 211 -24.11 -52.39 1.38
C GLU A 211 -23.71 -51.52 2.57
N THR A 212 -22.91 -50.48 2.31
CA THR A 212 -22.47 -49.54 3.35
C THR A 212 -23.03 -48.15 3.09
N TYR A 213 -23.47 -47.48 4.15
CA TYR A 213 -23.94 -46.11 4.07
C TYR A 213 -23.29 -45.25 5.16
N VAL A 214 -22.71 -44.12 4.77
CA VAL A 214 -22.01 -43.21 5.70
C VAL A 214 -22.85 -41.95 5.89
N ILE A 215 -23.06 -41.59 7.15
CA ILE A 215 -23.68 -40.33 7.53
C ILE A 215 -22.64 -39.50 8.28
N THR A 216 -22.48 -38.24 7.85
CA THR A 216 -21.55 -37.29 8.46
C THR A 216 -22.34 -36.19 9.15
N GLN A 217 -21.97 -35.84 10.37
CA GLN A 217 -22.42 -34.63 11.04
C GLN A 217 -21.30 -33.60 11.07
N LYS A 218 -21.64 -32.34 10.77
CA LYS A 218 -20.70 -31.22 10.80
C LYS A 218 -20.09 -31.04 12.20
N ALA A 219 -18.87 -30.49 12.23
CA ALA A 219 -18.27 -29.99 13.46
C ALA A 219 -19.14 -28.88 14.06
N LYS A 220 -19.05 -28.71 15.38
CA LYS A 220 -19.66 -27.60 16.11
C LYS A 220 -19.32 -26.27 15.46
N GLU A 221 -20.32 -25.43 15.19
CA GLU A 221 -20.09 -24.08 14.67
C GLU A 221 -19.40 -23.19 15.70
N THR A 222 -18.57 -22.27 15.21
CA THR A 222 -17.81 -21.33 16.02
C THR A 222 -17.73 -19.99 15.28
N ASN A 223 -17.50 -18.93 16.03
CA ASN A 223 -17.31 -17.59 15.47
C ASN A 223 -16.35 -16.76 16.35
N ILE A 224 -16.01 -15.56 15.89
CA ILE A 224 -15.09 -14.67 16.63
C ILE A 224 -15.72 -14.12 17.93
N SER A 225 -17.03 -14.17 18.08
CA SER A 225 -17.70 -13.81 19.34
C SER A 225 -17.44 -14.82 20.46
N ASP A 226 -16.98 -16.04 20.14
CA ASP A 226 -16.49 -17.01 21.14
C ASP A 226 -15.21 -16.52 21.86
N VAL A 227 -14.51 -15.53 21.31
CA VAL A 227 -13.30 -14.95 21.91
C VAL A 227 -13.68 -13.78 22.82
N GLU A 228 -13.60 -14.05 24.13
CA GLU A 228 -13.67 -13.03 25.17
C GLU A 228 -12.26 -12.65 25.61
N LEU A 229 -11.94 -11.36 25.56
CA LEU A 229 -10.67 -10.83 26.07
C LEU A 229 -10.89 -10.11 27.39
N GLU A 230 -9.98 -10.32 28.32
CA GLU A 230 -9.87 -9.46 29.48
C GLU A 230 -9.37 -8.08 29.04
N ASN A 231 -10.24 -7.08 29.16
CA ASN A 231 -9.87 -5.70 28.84
C ASN A 231 -8.80 -5.20 29.82
N ASP A 232 -7.90 -4.37 29.28
CA ASP A 232 -6.99 -3.56 30.08
C ASP A 232 -7.82 -2.59 30.97
N ILE A 233 -7.28 -2.25 32.14
CA ILE A 233 -8.01 -1.50 33.16
C ILE A 233 -7.96 -0.03 32.77
N LYS A 234 -9.08 0.52 32.27
CA LYS A 234 -9.20 1.96 31.96
C LYS A 234 -9.23 2.77 33.25
N LEU A 235 -8.26 3.66 33.40
CA LEU A 235 -8.18 4.65 34.48
C LEU A 235 -9.07 5.84 34.11
N GLN A 236 -9.91 6.25 35.05
CA GLN A 236 -10.75 7.45 34.90
C GLN A 236 -10.14 8.63 35.64
N PRO A 237 -9.83 9.76 34.96
CA PRO A 237 -9.42 10.97 35.64
C PRO A 237 -10.49 11.44 36.63
N THR A 238 -10.09 11.75 37.86
CA THR A 238 -10.97 12.32 38.89
C THR A 238 -11.38 13.76 38.58
N ARG A 239 -10.53 14.48 37.84
CA ARG A 239 -10.77 15.80 37.25
C ARG A 239 -9.69 16.08 36.19
N ALA A 240 -9.93 17.08 35.35
CA ALA A 240 -8.92 17.62 34.45
C ALA A 240 -9.01 19.15 34.34
N THR A 241 -7.94 19.78 33.86
CA THR A 241 -7.88 21.24 33.60
C THR A 241 -7.12 21.52 32.32
N ALA A 242 -7.54 22.54 31.57
CA ALA A 242 -6.82 23.05 30.40
C ALA A 242 -6.40 24.52 30.61
N SER A 243 -5.28 24.95 30.02
CA SER A 243 -4.85 26.36 30.06
C SER A 243 -5.77 27.29 29.28
N GLU A 244 -6.47 26.76 28.27
CA GLU A 244 -7.50 27.46 27.51
C GLU A 244 -8.53 26.46 26.97
N SER A 245 -9.70 26.95 26.58
CA SER A 245 -10.73 26.16 25.89
C SER A 245 -11.72 27.08 25.18
N GLN A 246 -12.25 26.62 24.05
CA GLN A 246 -13.39 27.23 23.40
C GLN A 246 -14.66 27.00 24.25
N PRO A 247 -15.53 28.03 24.44
CA PRO A 247 -16.83 27.83 25.08
C PRO A 247 -17.64 26.70 24.44
N GLY A 248 -18.02 25.69 25.23
CA GLY A 248 -18.75 24.50 24.80
C GLY A 248 -17.88 23.29 24.40
N TYR A 249 -16.57 23.46 24.32
CA TYR A 249 -15.58 22.43 23.94
C TYR A 249 -14.49 22.34 25.02
N GLY A 250 -14.93 22.16 26.28
CA GLY A 250 -14.08 22.15 27.47
C GLY A 250 -13.30 20.84 27.66
N ILE A 251 -12.41 20.82 28.66
CA ILE A 251 -11.51 19.68 28.93
C ILE A 251 -12.25 18.40 29.33
N GLU A 252 -13.45 18.55 29.91
CA GLU A 252 -14.36 17.46 30.29
C GLU A 252 -14.74 16.54 29.14
N LYS A 253 -14.66 17.04 27.90
CA LYS A 253 -14.91 16.26 26.68
C LYS A 253 -13.82 15.25 26.38
N THR A 254 -12.62 15.40 26.96
CA THR A 254 -11.49 14.51 26.65
C THR A 254 -11.46 13.22 27.47
N TYR A 255 -12.42 12.99 28.34
CA TYR A 255 -12.47 11.77 29.17
C TYR A 255 -13.93 11.39 29.49
N ASP A 256 -14.84 11.68 28.56
CA ASP A 256 -16.27 11.34 28.70
C ASP A 256 -16.63 9.99 28.05
N GLY A 257 -15.65 9.32 27.43
CA GLY A 257 -15.80 8.01 26.81
C GLY A 257 -16.33 8.05 25.39
N LYS A 258 -16.37 9.22 24.74
CA LYS A 258 -16.87 9.39 23.37
C LYS A 258 -15.77 9.84 22.43
N ILE A 259 -15.72 9.22 21.25
CA ILE A 259 -14.85 9.63 20.15
C ILE A 259 -15.76 10.21 19.07
N ASP A 260 -16.19 11.45 19.25
CA ASP A 260 -17.14 12.12 18.35
C ASP A 260 -16.83 13.63 18.20
N ASP A 261 -17.76 14.36 17.57
CA ASP A 261 -17.67 15.79 17.33
C ASP A 261 -17.83 16.65 18.61
N GLU A 262 -18.24 16.09 19.74
CA GLU A 262 -18.27 16.76 21.04
C GLU A 262 -16.90 16.69 21.74
N HIS A 263 -15.91 17.39 21.19
CA HIS A 263 -14.50 17.30 21.59
C HIS A 263 -14.01 18.49 22.44
N TYR A 264 -12.77 18.42 22.94
CA TYR A 264 -12.03 19.59 23.42
C TYR A 264 -11.40 20.36 22.27
N HIS A 265 -11.49 21.69 22.31
CA HIS A 265 -10.84 22.58 21.34
C HIS A 265 -10.29 23.84 22.01
N SER A 266 -9.12 24.31 21.58
CA SER A 266 -8.60 25.65 21.91
C SER A 266 -9.48 26.76 21.29
N VAL A 267 -9.30 28.02 21.69
CA VAL A 267 -10.21 29.10 21.29
C VAL A 267 -10.23 29.30 19.76
N TRP A 268 -11.42 29.35 19.16
CA TRP A 268 -11.62 29.58 17.71
C TRP A 268 -11.28 31.01 17.29
N GLY A 269 -10.87 31.18 16.02
CA GLY A 269 -10.64 32.49 15.41
C GLY A 269 -9.30 33.14 15.76
N GLN A 270 -8.45 32.45 16.53
CA GLN A 270 -7.09 32.87 16.86
C GLN A 270 -6.15 31.66 17.00
N SER A 271 -4.84 31.88 16.95
CA SER A 271 -3.86 30.83 17.30
C SER A 271 -4.02 30.44 18.76
N ALA A 272 -3.83 29.15 19.06
CA ALA A 272 -3.70 28.70 20.44
C ALA A 272 -2.49 29.36 21.13
N ASN A 273 -2.60 29.56 22.43
CA ASN A 273 -1.55 30.11 23.30
C ASN A 273 -0.58 29.00 23.67
N PHE A 274 0.24 28.57 22.70
CA PHE A 274 1.23 27.52 22.92
C PHE A 274 2.29 27.89 23.98
N PRO A 275 2.69 26.94 24.85
CA PRO A 275 2.16 25.59 24.92
C PRO A 275 0.78 25.53 25.62
N VAL A 276 -0.17 24.81 25.02
CA VAL A 276 -1.46 24.52 25.66
C VAL A 276 -1.26 23.36 26.62
N THR A 277 -1.65 23.52 27.88
CA THR A 277 -1.49 22.47 28.89
C THR A 277 -2.81 21.76 29.16
N LEU A 278 -2.82 20.43 29.05
CA LEU A 278 -3.91 19.57 29.51
C LEU A 278 -3.44 18.73 30.69
N GLU A 279 -4.06 18.91 31.85
CA GLU A 279 -3.70 18.23 33.09
C GLU A 279 -4.82 17.30 33.53
N TYR A 280 -4.49 16.04 33.79
CA TYR A 280 -5.39 14.98 34.26
C TYR A 280 -4.95 14.53 35.65
N PHE A 281 -5.91 14.36 36.56
CA PHE A 281 -5.65 14.06 37.97
C PHE A 281 -6.27 12.72 38.36
N PHE A 282 -5.54 11.92 39.12
CA PHE A 282 -5.93 10.57 39.56
C PHE A 282 -5.83 10.45 41.09
N ASP A 283 -6.43 9.40 41.65
CA ASP A 283 -6.51 9.20 43.10
C ASP A 283 -5.26 8.57 43.72
N GLY A 284 -4.26 8.19 42.91
CA GLY A 284 -3.02 7.56 43.39
C GLY A 284 -3.17 6.10 43.77
N THR A 285 -4.21 5.40 43.29
CA THR A 285 -4.45 3.99 43.63
C THR A 285 -4.08 2.99 42.53
N GLN A 286 -4.01 3.44 41.28
CA GLN A 286 -3.78 2.60 40.11
C GLN A 286 -2.46 2.96 39.41
N ASP A 287 -1.86 1.96 38.78
CA ASP A 287 -0.66 2.14 37.97
C ASP A 287 -1.06 2.55 36.54
N LEU A 288 -0.13 3.08 35.75
CA LEU A 288 -0.38 3.49 34.37
C LEU A 288 0.69 2.94 33.43
N ASP A 289 0.27 2.21 32.41
CA ASP A 289 1.14 1.54 31.44
C ASP A 289 1.14 2.19 30.06
N TYR A 290 0.01 2.77 29.63
CA TYR A 290 -0.04 3.54 28.40
C TYR A 290 -1.19 4.56 28.36
N ILE A 291 -1.08 5.50 27.42
CA ILE A 291 -2.08 6.53 27.12
C ILE A 291 -2.44 6.45 25.65
N ILE A 292 -3.70 6.63 25.30
CA ILE A 292 -4.17 6.80 23.91
C ILE A 292 -4.82 8.18 23.76
N TYR A 293 -4.30 8.96 22.83
CA TYR A 293 -4.89 10.20 22.35
C TYR A 293 -5.72 9.92 21.09
N TYR A 294 -6.99 10.31 21.10
CA TYR A 294 -7.87 10.30 19.94
C TYR A 294 -8.09 11.70 19.40
N THR A 295 -7.86 11.83 18.11
CA THR A 295 -8.10 13.05 17.33
C THR A 295 -9.58 13.19 16.96
N ARG A 296 -10.03 14.43 16.75
CA ARG A 296 -11.32 14.75 16.09
C ARG A 296 -11.27 14.72 14.56
N SER A 297 -10.18 14.22 13.99
CA SER A 297 -9.84 14.23 12.55
C SER A 297 -9.88 15.63 11.91
N GLY A 298 -9.19 16.62 12.51
CA GLY A 298 -9.12 17.96 11.92
C GLY A 298 -8.24 18.96 12.69
N ASN A 299 -8.46 20.26 12.49
CA ASN A 299 -7.65 21.30 13.15
C ASN A 299 -7.51 21.06 14.67
N GLY A 300 -6.30 21.21 15.16
CA GLY A 300 -5.91 21.03 16.54
C GLY A 300 -5.27 19.69 16.87
N ASN A 301 -5.14 18.76 15.91
CA ASN A 301 -4.39 17.52 16.14
C ASN A 301 -3.00 17.82 16.69
N PHE A 302 -2.61 17.13 17.76
CA PHE A 302 -1.36 17.42 18.45
C PHE A 302 -0.17 17.18 17.52
N GLY A 303 0.80 18.10 17.53
CA GLY A 303 2.15 17.90 17.00
C GLY A 303 3.11 17.61 18.15
N GLU A 304 4.17 18.41 18.22
CA GLU A 304 5.15 18.38 19.32
C GLU A 304 4.52 18.62 20.68
N LEU A 305 4.88 17.83 21.69
CA LEU A 305 4.44 17.97 23.07
C LEU A 305 5.48 17.44 24.07
N ASP A 306 5.42 17.93 25.30
CA ASP A 306 6.11 17.33 26.45
C ASP A 306 5.08 16.65 27.36
N LEU A 307 5.36 15.41 27.77
CA LEU A 307 4.58 14.69 28.76
C LEU A 307 5.26 14.77 30.12
N TYR A 308 4.54 15.27 31.12
CA TYR A 308 4.96 15.27 32.51
C TYR A 308 4.09 14.33 33.34
N THR A 309 4.70 13.66 34.31
CA THR A 309 4.06 12.67 35.17
C THR A 309 4.30 13.02 36.65
N ALA A 310 3.41 12.59 37.53
CA ALA A 310 3.60 12.61 38.98
C ALA A 310 2.88 11.41 39.63
N THR A 311 3.50 10.80 40.63
CA THR A 311 3.01 9.60 41.34
C THR A 311 2.85 9.90 42.84
N THR A 312 2.40 8.93 43.64
CA THR A 312 2.38 9.07 45.10
C THR A 312 3.78 9.26 45.69
N ASP A 313 4.78 8.60 45.10
CA ASP A 313 6.17 8.62 45.59
C ASP A 313 6.93 9.84 45.06
N GLU A 314 6.54 10.34 43.89
CA GLU A 314 7.10 11.53 43.25
C GLU A 314 5.98 12.54 42.90
N PRO A 315 5.53 13.36 43.87
CA PRO A 315 4.31 14.17 43.74
C PRO A 315 4.45 15.43 42.86
N GLU A 316 5.68 15.80 42.52
CA GLU A 316 6.02 16.94 41.67
C GLU A 316 6.08 16.53 40.21
N TYR A 317 5.66 17.42 39.30
CA TYR A 317 5.73 17.15 37.87
C TYR A 317 7.18 16.93 37.41
N LYS A 318 7.45 15.74 36.90
CA LYS A 318 8.70 15.43 36.20
C LYS A 318 8.43 15.26 34.72
N LEU A 319 9.33 15.79 33.89
CA LEU A 319 9.29 15.51 32.46
C LEU A 319 9.56 14.02 32.28
N TYR A 320 8.60 13.30 31.71
CA TYR A 320 8.78 11.91 31.35
C TYR A 320 9.51 11.82 30.02
N ASN A 321 8.93 12.42 28.96
CA ASN A 321 9.55 12.46 27.64
C ASN A 321 8.88 13.54 26.76
N SER A 322 9.51 13.83 25.63
CA SER A 322 8.96 14.66 24.55
C SER A 322 8.49 13.78 23.40
N TYR A 323 7.33 14.11 22.84
CA TYR A 323 6.69 13.38 21.75
C TYR A 323 6.32 14.33 20.61
N ASP A 324 6.05 13.77 19.44
CA ASP A 324 5.45 14.49 18.33
C ASP A 324 4.43 13.59 17.64
N PHE A 325 3.15 13.93 17.82
CA PHE A 325 2.01 13.21 17.22
C PHE A 325 1.74 13.62 15.77
N LYS A 326 2.64 14.42 15.16
CA LYS A 326 2.70 14.71 13.72
C LYS A 326 1.46 15.40 13.17
N MET A 327 0.60 15.96 14.03
CA MET A 327 -0.65 16.59 13.64
C MET A 327 -1.57 15.66 12.82
N GLN A 328 -1.39 14.34 12.98
CA GLN A 328 -2.01 13.33 12.13
C GLN A 328 -3.50 13.16 12.44
N ASN A 329 -4.30 12.83 11.42
CA ASN A 329 -5.70 12.42 11.57
C ASN A 329 -5.82 10.95 12.02
N ALA A 330 -5.01 10.53 12.98
CA ALA A 330 -5.05 9.19 13.57
C ALA A 330 -4.74 9.23 15.07
N ALA A 331 -5.20 8.22 15.81
CA ALA A 331 -4.89 8.09 17.23
C ALA A 331 -3.37 7.99 17.46
N SER A 332 -2.91 8.42 18.63
CA SER A 332 -1.51 8.33 19.04
C SER A 332 -1.41 7.63 20.41
N ARG A 333 -0.45 6.72 20.57
CA ARG A 333 -0.20 6.00 21.82
C ARG A 333 1.12 6.42 22.44
N ILE A 334 1.14 6.56 23.75
CA ILE A 334 2.35 6.66 24.57
C ILE A 334 2.40 5.42 25.46
N SER A 335 3.35 4.54 25.21
CA SER A 335 3.67 3.38 26.06
C SER A 335 4.77 3.76 27.05
N PHE A 336 4.60 3.44 28.34
CA PHE A 336 5.64 3.67 29.35
C PHE A 336 6.60 2.47 29.38
N THR A 337 7.92 2.72 29.34
CA THR A 337 8.94 1.68 29.44
C THR A 337 8.82 0.86 30.74
N GLU A 338 8.43 1.53 31.82
CA GLU A 338 8.12 0.94 33.11
C GLU A 338 6.77 1.48 33.58
N SER A 339 5.95 0.63 34.20
CA SER A 339 4.64 1.03 34.72
C SER A 339 4.79 2.17 35.73
N LEU A 340 4.02 3.24 35.54
CA LEU A 340 4.00 4.36 36.46
C LEU A 340 3.16 4.00 37.69
N SER A 341 3.83 3.55 38.74
CA SER A 341 3.19 3.12 39.99
C SER A 341 2.36 4.25 40.62
N LYS A 342 1.08 3.99 40.91
CA LYS A 342 0.18 4.89 41.65
C LYS A 342 0.18 6.32 41.12
N ILE A 343 -0.24 6.47 39.85
CA ILE A 343 -0.25 7.76 39.18
C ILE A 343 -1.19 8.74 39.90
N THR A 344 -0.75 10.00 40.05
CA THR A 344 -1.57 11.07 40.61
C THR A 344 -1.84 12.19 39.61
N LYS A 345 -0.92 12.46 38.67
CA LYS A 345 -1.10 13.51 37.65
C LYS A 345 -0.41 13.15 36.34
N ILE A 346 -1.05 13.50 35.24
CA ILE A 346 -0.47 13.54 33.89
C ILE A 346 -0.68 14.93 33.32
N LYS A 347 0.36 15.54 32.75
CA LYS A 347 0.29 16.84 32.08
C LYS A 347 0.89 16.76 30.69
N PHE A 348 0.05 17.04 29.69
CA PHE A 348 0.48 17.32 28.33
C PHE A 348 0.80 18.80 28.23
N SER A 349 1.98 19.15 27.71
CA SER A 349 2.33 20.50 27.30
C SER A 349 2.48 20.49 25.78
N VAL A 350 1.37 20.75 25.08
CA VAL A 350 1.28 20.69 23.62
C VAL A 350 1.91 21.96 23.05
N LYS A 351 2.95 21.82 22.24
CA LYS A 351 3.76 22.92 21.68
C LYS A 351 3.31 23.32 20.28
N SER A 352 2.66 22.42 19.56
CA SER A 352 2.12 22.67 18.23
C SER A 352 0.90 21.79 17.95
N GLY A 353 0.05 22.22 17.01
CA GLY A 353 -1.08 21.41 16.53
C GLY A 353 -1.63 21.90 15.20
N LEU A 354 -2.39 21.04 14.51
CA LEU A 354 -2.84 21.28 13.13
C LEU A 354 -3.61 22.61 13.01
N GLY A 355 -3.22 23.45 12.07
CA GLY A 355 -3.85 24.75 11.87
C GLY A 355 -3.61 25.76 13.01
N ASN A 356 -2.60 25.55 13.85
CA ASN A 356 -2.29 26.35 15.06
C ASN A 356 -3.36 26.29 16.15
N PHE A 357 -4.10 25.19 16.22
CA PHE A 357 -5.06 24.91 17.30
C PHE A 357 -4.58 23.72 18.14
N VAL A 358 -5.30 23.41 19.23
CA VAL A 358 -5.16 22.17 20.00
C VAL A 358 -6.54 21.56 20.20
N SER A 359 -6.71 20.29 19.85
CA SER A 359 -7.97 19.57 19.98
C SER A 359 -7.75 18.11 20.37
N CYS A 360 -8.72 17.56 21.10
CA CYS A 360 -8.68 16.20 21.61
C CYS A 360 -10.12 15.68 21.67
N SER A 361 -10.40 14.58 20.98
CA SER A 361 -11.72 13.92 21.05
C SER A 361 -11.82 13.11 22.34
N GLU A 362 -10.84 12.24 22.62
CA GLU A 362 -10.76 11.46 23.86
C GLU A 362 -9.28 11.24 24.24
N MET A 363 -8.99 11.21 25.53
CA MET A 363 -7.70 10.85 26.14
C MET A 363 -7.93 9.69 27.11
N GLU A 364 -7.46 8.51 26.73
CA GLU A 364 -7.65 7.30 27.52
C GLU A 364 -6.37 6.87 28.23
N PHE A 365 -6.51 6.39 29.46
CA PHE A 365 -5.42 6.00 30.34
C PHE A 365 -5.62 4.54 30.73
N TYR A 366 -4.58 3.71 30.62
CA TYR A 366 -4.73 2.27 30.83
C TYR A 366 -3.60 1.67 31.66
N GLN A 367 -4.01 0.75 32.54
CA GLN A 367 -3.14 -0.25 33.15
C GLN A 367 -3.36 -1.58 32.43
N ASN A 368 -2.27 -2.27 32.11
CA ASN A 368 -2.31 -3.60 31.50
C ASN A 368 -3.02 -4.56 32.46
N ASN A 369 -3.96 -5.33 31.93
CA ASN A 369 -4.55 -6.43 32.67
C ASN A 369 -3.55 -7.59 32.67
N THR A 370 -3.22 -8.10 33.86
CA THR A 370 -2.30 -9.24 34.03
C THR A 370 -3.03 -10.58 34.18
N ASP A 371 -4.37 -10.56 34.25
CA ASP A 371 -5.20 -11.76 34.31
C ASP A 371 -5.43 -12.31 32.90
N ASN A 372 -4.39 -12.94 32.32
CA ASN A 372 -4.44 -13.51 30.97
C ASN A 372 -4.97 -14.95 31.00
N LYS A 373 -6.27 -15.17 31.32
CA LYS A 373 -6.80 -16.55 31.42
C LYS A 373 -6.84 -17.22 30.07
N LEU A 374 -7.29 -16.51 29.04
CA LEU A 374 -7.31 -17.02 27.67
C LEU A 374 -5.92 -17.45 27.23
N GLU A 375 -4.91 -16.60 27.39
CA GLU A 375 -3.56 -16.92 26.93
C GLU A 375 -2.96 -18.11 27.67
N LYS A 376 -3.23 -18.26 28.96
CA LYS A 376 -2.83 -19.45 29.73
C LYS A 376 -3.46 -20.73 29.15
N GLN A 377 -4.75 -20.70 28.81
CA GLN A 377 -5.43 -21.83 28.16
C GLN A 377 -4.83 -22.14 26.78
N LEU A 378 -4.56 -21.10 25.97
CA LEU A 378 -3.92 -21.28 24.67
C LEU A 378 -2.54 -21.91 24.81
N LEU A 379 -1.73 -21.45 25.77
CA LEU A 379 -0.40 -21.99 26.03
C LEU A 379 -0.40 -23.41 26.63
N GLU A 380 -1.54 -23.96 27.05
CA GLU A 380 -1.65 -25.39 27.37
C GLU A 380 -1.69 -26.27 26.10
N VAL A 381 -2.14 -25.72 24.98
CA VAL A 381 -2.38 -26.44 23.71
C VAL A 381 -1.36 -26.07 22.62
N PHE A 382 -1.02 -24.80 22.50
CA PHE A 382 -0.12 -24.26 21.47
C PHE A 382 1.30 -24.07 22.00
N THR A 383 2.29 -24.08 21.10
CA THR A 383 3.72 -23.91 21.44
C THR A 383 4.06 -22.50 21.94
N ASP A 384 3.34 -21.50 21.42
CA ASP A 384 3.44 -20.09 21.79
C ASP A 384 2.09 -19.39 21.54
N ILE A 385 2.00 -18.11 21.92
CA ILE A 385 0.74 -17.36 21.83
C ILE A 385 0.32 -17.02 20.39
N THR A 386 1.20 -17.19 19.40
CA THR A 386 0.85 -17.02 17.98
C THR A 386 -0.05 -18.16 17.47
N CYS A 387 -0.22 -19.23 18.25
CA CYS A 387 -1.11 -20.35 17.95
C CYS A 387 -0.92 -20.92 16.53
N CYS A 388 0.33 -20.94 16.05
CA CYS A 388 0.68 -21.45 14.72
C CYS A 388 0.96 -22.96 14.73
N GLU A 389 1.31 -23.52 15.89
CA GLU A 389 1.71 -24.90 16.07
C GLU A 389 1.17 -25.44 17.38
N LEU A 390 0.75 -26.71 17.38
CA LEU A 390 0.32 -27.41 18.57
C LEU A 390 1.51 -28.01 19.31
N LYS A 391 1.39 -28.10 20.63
CA LYS A 391 2.30 -28.91 21.44
C LYS A 391 2.17 -30.39 21.06
N PRO A 392 3.27 -31.16 21.00
CA PRO A 392 3.23 -32.59 20.71
C PRO A 392 2.31 -33.39 21.64
N GLU A 393 2.13 -32.92 22.88
CA GLU A 393 1.31 -33.54 23.92
C GLU A 393 -0.14 -33.03 23.99
N ALA A 394 -0.57 -32.15 23.09
CA ALA A 394 -1.92 -31.57 23.11
C ALA A 394 -2.99 -32.66 22.89
N THR A 395 -3.92 -32.79 23.84
CA THR A 395 -5.00 -33.80 23.81
C THR A 395 -6.30 -33.23 23.26
N ASP A 396 -7.19 -34.11 22.76
CA ASP A 396 -8.56 -33.75 22.35
C ASP A 396 -9.33 -33.04 23.47
N GLU A 397 -9.14 -33.49 24.71
CA GLU A 397 -9.82 -32.91 25.87
C GLU A 397 -9.36 -31.46 26.11
N GLN A 398 -8.07 -31.16 25.95
CA GLN A 398 -7.55 -29.80 26.09
C GLN A 398 -8.01 -28.90 24.94
N ILE A 399 -8.00 -29.41 23.70
CA ILE A 399 -8.47 -28.66 22.52
C ILE A 399 -9.96 -28.30 22.67
N ASN A 400 -10.81 -29.24 23.08
CA ASN A 400 -12.24 -28.99 23.24
C ASN A 400 -12.59 -28.07 24.42
N LYS A 401 -11.65 -27.80 25.33
CA LYS A 401 -11.79 -26.82 26.44
C LYS A 401 -11.46 -25.39 26.02
N LEU A 402 -10.81 -25.18 24.87
CA LEU A 402 -10.55 -23.85 24.36
C LEU A 402 -11.86 -23.16 23.93
N PRO A 403 -11.89 -21.81 23.88
CA PRO A 403 -12.95 -21.11 23.18
C PRO A 403 -13.10 -21.63 21.75
N GLY A 404 -14.33 -21.67 21.23
CA GLY A 404 -14.66 -22.41 20.02
C GLY A 404 -13.81 -22.03 18.82
N TYR A 405 -13.56 -20.74 18.64
CA TYR A 405 -12.65 -20.21 17.63
C TYR A 405 -11.25 -20.85 17.66
N PHE A 406 -10.63 -20.92 18.84
CA PHE A 406 -9.28 -21.48 18.98
C PHE A 406 -9.26 -23.01 18.97
N ALA A 407 -10.34 -23.66 19.42
CA ALA A 407 -10.49 -25.10 19.31
C ALA A 407 -10.57 -25.54 17.84
N SER A 408 -11.36 -24.83 17.02
CA SER A 408 -11.44 -25.05 15.57
C SER A 408 -10.08 -24.80 14.90
N LEU A 409 -9.38 -23.73 15.27
CA LEU A 409 -8.03 -23.47 14.77
C LEU A 409 -7.06 -24.61 15.11
N ALA A 410 -7.07 -25.08 16.36
CA ALA A 410 -6.23 -26.20 16.81
C ALA A 410 -6.50 -27.48 16.01
N VAL A 411 -7.78 -27.82 15.81
CA VAL A 411 -8.20 -28.97 14.97
C VAL A 411 -7.66 -28.85 13.54
N GLN A 412 -7.75 -27.67 12.94
CA GLN A 412 -7.30 -27.46 11.56
C GLN A 412 -5.77 -27.55 11.41
N ILE A 413 -5.02 -27.08 12.41
CA ILE A 413 -3.57 -27.24 12.46
C ILE A 413 -3.21 -28.72 12.63
N ARG A 414 -3.87 -29.42 13.55
CA ARG A 414 -3.66 -30.85 13.80
C ARG A 414 -3.89 -31.71 12.56
N ASN A 415 -5.00 -31.45 11.87
CA ASN A 415 -5.42 -32.24 10.71
C ASN A 415 -4.75 -31.77 9.41
N ASN A 416 -3.88 -30.75 9.49
CA ASN A 416 -3.23 -30.12 8.35
C ASN A 416 -4.22 -29.68 7.25
N THR A 417 -5.38 -29.14 7.67
CA THR A 417 -6.45 -28.66 6.77
C THR A 417 -6.45 -27.15 6.61
N TYR A 418 -5.57 -26.45 7.32
CA TYR A 418 -5.35 -25.02 7.14
C TYR A 418 -4.69 -24.79 5.76
N ASP A 419 -5.40 -24.10 4.86
CA ASP A 419 -4.99 -23.87 3.48
C ASP A 419 -3.59 -23.24 3.36
N GLU A 420 -2.72 -23.86 2.55
CA GLU A 420 -1.32 -23.45 2.40
C GLU A 420 -1.17 -22.05 1.75
N TRP A 421 -2.11 -21.64 0.89
CA TRP A 421 -2.09 -20.29 0.33
C TRP A 421 -2.49 -19.25 1.37
N GLU A 422 -3.50 -19.53 2.21
CA GLU A 422 -3.84 -18.63 3.32
C GLU A 422 -2.72 -18.55 4.36
N LYS A 423 -2.07 -19.67 4.72
CA LYS A 423 -0.95 -19.70 5.68
C LYS A 423 0.18 -18.72 5.32
N GLU A 424 0.53 -18.60 4.03
CA GLU A 424 1.59 -17.72 3.52
C GLU A 424 1.40 -16.22 3.88
N PHE A 425 0.15 -15.81 4.08
CA PHE A 425 -0.22 -14.42 4.40
C PHE A 425 -0.73 -14.26 5.84
N ARG A 426 -1.39 -15.29 6.37
CA ARG A 426 -1.91 -15.28 7.73
C ARG A 426 -0.84 -15.44 8.78
N ILE A 427 0.24 -16.18 8.52
CA ILE A 427 1.35 -16.41 9.47
C ILE A 427 2.62 -15.84 8.86
N ARG A 428 3.14 -14.74 9.43
CA ARG A 428 4.32 -14.06 8.88
C ARG A 428 5.19 -13.45 9.96
N ASN A 429 6.50 -13.41 9.69
CA ASN A 429 7.46 -12.61 10.43
C ASN A 429 7.63 -11.27 9.71
N TYR A 430 7.32 -10.18 10.41
CA TYR A 430 7.41 -8.83 9.86
C TYR A 430 8.75 -8.18 10.25
N GLU A 431 9.52 -7.74 9.25
CA GLU A 431 10.80 -7.07 9.46
C GLU A 431 10.57 -5.64 9.96
N ALA A 432 11.51 -5.11 10.75
CA ALA A 432 11.47 -3.73 11.18
C ALA A 432 11.87 -2.78 10.05
N TYR A 433 11.17 -1.65 9.97
CA TYR A 433 11.49 -0.56 9.05
C TYR A 433 11.86 0.71 9.79
N SER A 434 12.62 1.58 9.14
CA SER A 434 13.02 2.84 9.76
C SER A 434 11.87 3.85 9.87
N ASP A 435 12.03 4.84 10.75
CA ASP A 435 11.08 5.96 10.88
C ASP A 435 11.29 6.99 9.75
N VAL A 436 10.29 7.08 8.87
CA VAL A 436 10.32 7.95 7.68
C VAL A 436 10.47 9.44 8.03
N ASN A 437 9.97 9.90 9.18
CA ASN A 437 10.04 11.31 9.57
C ASN A 437 11.47 11.69 9.99
N ILE A 438 12.16 10.78 10.68
CA ILE A 438 13.56 11.00 11.06
C ILE A 438 14.43 11.05 9.81
N TRP A 439 14.21 10.11 8.87
CA TRP A 439 15.05 9.98 7.69
C TRP A 439 14.78 11.01 6.60
N ALA A 440 13.53 11.46 6.41
CA ALA A 440 13.22 12.58 5.52
C ALA A 440 14.00 13.83 5.91
N ASN A 441 14.08 14.13 7.21
CA ASN A 441 14.85 15.25 7.74
C ASN A 441 16.37 15.05 7.58
N LYS A 442 16.90 13.89 7.98
CA LYS A 442 18.35 13.60 7.89
C LYS A 442 18.85 13.58 6.45
N LEU A 443 18.07 13.02 5.52
CA LEU A 443 18.44 12.87 4.11
C LEU A 443 18.03 14.06 3.26
N MET A 444 17.25 15.00 3.82
CA MET A 444 16.61 16.08 3.10
C MET A 444 15.87 15.54 1.87
N THR A 445 14.91 14.66 2.11
CA THR A 445 13.97 14.14 1.11
C THR A 445 12.55 14.49 1.52
N LYS A 446 11.59 14.34 0.60
CA LYS A 446 10.20 14.12 1.02
C LYS A 446 10.10 12.79 1.78
N HIS A 447 9.04 12.61 2.55
CA HIS A 447 8.83 11.37 3.31
C HIS A 447 8.66 10.20 2.36
N TYR A 448 9.44 9.15 2.61
CA TYR A 448 9.17 7.82 2.05
C TYR A 448 7.91 7.22 2.68
N SER A 449 7.45 6.08 2.18
CA SER A 449 6.29 5.41 2.77
C SER A 449 6.66 4.67 4.05
N CYS A 450 5.70 4.57 4.97
CA CYS A 450 5.74 3.66 6.12
C CYS A 450 4.95 2.36 5.89
N LEU A 451 4.35 2.18 4.71
CA LEU A 451 3.53 1.01 4.34
C LEU A 451 4.39 -0.16 3.80
N ASP A 452 5.54 -0.39 4.41
CA ASP A 452 6.53 -1.37 3.95
C ASP A 452 6.09 -2.84 4.16
N ASN A 453 5.25 -3.08 5.16
CA ASN A 453 4.88 -4.41 5.65
C ASN A 453 3.42 -4.76 5.28
N LEU A 454 3.23 -5.19 4.03
CA LEU A 454 1.94 -5.71 3.56
C LEU A 454 1.60 -7.01 4.29
N THR A 455 0.32 -7.15 4.71
CA THR A 455 -0.20 -8.44 5.19
C THR A 455 -0.76 -9.28 4.03
N GLY A 456 -1.31 -8.63 3.00
CA GLY A 456 -2.10 -9.29 1.96
C GLY A 456 -3.52 -9.64 2.42
N ILE A 457 -4.01 -9.06 3.51
CA ILE A 457 -5.36 -9.31 4.05
C ILE A 457 -6.20 -8.04 3.88
N SER A 458 -7.32 -8.16 3.18
CA SER A 458 -8.34 -7.13 3.05
C SER A 458 -9.45 -7.34 4.07
N VAL A 459 -10.01 -6.25 4.57
CA VAL A 459 -11.09 -6.22 5.55
C VAL A 459 -12.20 -5.27 5.10
N GLU A 460 -13.41 -5.54 5.56
CA GLU A 460 -14.59 -4.69 5.38
C GLU A 460 -14.93 -3.96 6.69
N GLN A 461 -15.71 -2.88 6.58
CA GLN A 461 -16.21 -2.17 7.75
C GLN A 461 -17.03 -3.11 8.65
N ASN A 462 -16.81 -3.03 9.95
CA ASN A 462 -17.39 -3.87 11.01
C ASN A 462 -16.91 -5.32 11.05
N ASP A 463 -15.94 -5.73 10.22
CA ASP A 463 -15.27 -7.01 10.43
C ASP A 463 -14.67 -7.05 11.84
N GLU A 464 -14.92 -8.15 12.57
CA GLU A 464 -14.13 -8.48 13.75
C GLU A 464 -12.95 -9.34 13.32
N ILE A 465 -11.74 -9.00 13.76
CA ILE A 465 -10.54 -9.76 13.46
C ILE A 465 -9.77 -10.12 14.73
N ILE A 466 -9.16 -11.29 14.72
CA ILE A 466 -8.19 -11.74 15.72
C ILE A 466 -6.77 -11.57 15.16
N VAL A 467 -5.89 -11.02 15.99
CA VAL A 467 -4.47 -10.84 15.67
C VAL A 467 -3.65 -11.35 16.84
N LEU A 468 -2.86 -12.39 16.59
CA LEU A 468 -2.00 -13.05 17.57
C LEU A 468 -0.57 -12.58 17.35
N VAL A 469 -0.03 -11.81 18.29
CA VAL A 469 1.28 -11.19 18.18
C VAL A 469 2.26 -11.93 19.08
N GLY A 470 3.37 -12.37 18.50
CA GLY A 470 4.47 -13.00 19.23
C GLY A 470 5.26 -12.02 20.09
N ASP A 471 6.48 -12.41 20.47
CA ASP A 471 7.40 -11.52 21.19
C ASP A 471 7.68 -10.25 20.37
N THR A 472 7.36 -9.08 20.93
CA THR A 472 7.61 -7.79 20.28
C THR A 472 8.98 -7.22 20.61
N HIS A 473 9.72 -7.85 21.52
CA HIS A 473 11.02 -7.39 21.99
C HIS A 473 10.97 -5.96 22.57
N GLY A 474 9.84 -5.60 23.18
CA GLY A 474 9.59 -4.28 23.74
C GLY A 474 9.31 -3.19 22.69
N GLN A 475 9.10 -3.56 21.43
CA GLN A 475 8.76 -2.62 20.37
C GLN A 475 7.24 -2.40 20.29
N ASP A 476 6.85 -1.16 20.01
CA ASP A 476 5.47 -0.84 19.66
C ASP A 476 5.16 -1.33 18.23
N VAL A 477 4.02 -1.98 18.08
CA VAL A 477 3.52 -2.46 16.78
C VAL A 477 2.03 -2.18 16.66
N SER A 478 1.57 -1.86 15.46
CA SER A 478 0.16 -1.63 15.17
C SER A 478 -0.23 -2.21 13.82
N LEU A 479 -1.53 -2.37 13.57
CA LEU A 479 -2.07 -2.50 12.23
C LEU A 479 -2.54 -1.15 11.72
N GLN A 480 -2.37 -0.91 10.42
CA GLN A 480 -3.00 0.18 9.71
C GLN A 480 -3.88 -0.37 8.59
N CYS A 481 -5.17 -0.02 8.59
CA CYS A 481 -6.11 -0.37 7.53
C CYS A 481 -6.16 0.76 6.50
N VAL A 482 -5.59 0.53 5.32
CA VAL A 482 -5.49 1.54 4.26
C VAL A 482 -6.55 1.29 3.18
N GLY A 483 -7.47 2.23 3.08
CA GLY A 483 -8.52 2.27 2.06
C GLY A 483 -8.26 3.33 0.99
N GLU A 484 -9.31 4.04 0.61
CA GLU A 484 -9.27 5.08 -0.41
C GLU A 484 -9.63 6.45 0.17
N GLU A 485 -9.15 7.50 -0.46
CA GLU A 485 -9.55 8.89 -0.20
C GLU A 485 -10.09 9.54 -1.48
N SER A 486 -10.95 10.54 -1.31
CA SER A 486 -11.41 11.40 -2.41
C SER A 486 -10.61 12.69 -2.42
N THR A 487 -10.12 13.09 -3.59
CA THR A 487 -9.29 14.30 -3.77
C THR A 487 -9.62 15.02 -5.07
N GLY A 488 -9.43 16.34 -5.10
CA GLY A 488 -9.47 17.19 -6.31
C GLY A 488 -8.08 17.65 -6.75
N PHE A 489 -7.02 16.96 -6.33
CA PHE A 489 -5.64 17.39 -6.62
C PHE A 489 -5.37 17.40 -8.13
N LEU A 490 -5.00 18.57 -8.66
CA LEU A 490 -4.72 18.84 -10.08
C LEU A 490 -5.89 18.58 -11.05
N GLU A 491 -7.13 18.51 -10.56
CA GLU A 491 -8.33 18.24 -11.37
C GLU A 491 -9.51 19.10 -10.92
N GLU A 492 -10.41 19.43 -11.84
CA GLU A 492 -11.65 20.16 -11.50
C GLU A 492 -12.66 19.27 -10.76
N LYS A 493 -12.69 17.97 -11.09
CA LYS A 493 -13.63 17.00 -10.52
C LYS A 493 -12.91 16.08 -9.53
N PRO A 494 -13.47 15.83 -8.34
CA PRO A 494 -12.89 14.86 -7.42
C PRO A 494 -12.81 13.47 -8.02
N TYR A 495 -11.72 12.77 -7.73
CA TYR A 495 -11.47 11.38 -8.08
C TYR A 495 -10.97 10.62 -6.84
N VAL A 496 -10.89 9.29 -6.97
CA VAL A 496 -10.49 8.41 -5.88
C VAL A 496 -9.03 7.96 -6.06
N GLN A 497 -8.31 7.83 -4.95
CA GLN A 497 -6.98 7.24 -4.92
C GLN A 497 -6.75 6.49 -3.61
N THR A 498 -5.80 5.54 -3.59
CA THR A 498 -5.36 4.88 -2.34
C THR A 498 -4.87 5.94 -1.36
N ALA A 499 -5.39 5.97 -0.14
CA ALA A 499 -4.99 6.95 0.88
C ALA A 499 -3.53 6.76 1.34
N ALA A 500 -2.89 7.84 1.82
CA ALA A 500 -1.52 7.77 2.34
C ALA A 500 -1.45 7.08 3.72
N SER A 501 -2.56 7.11 4.45
CA SER A 501 -2.74 6.51 5.76
C SER A 501 -4.19 6.03 5.92
N GLY A 502 -4.48 5.35 7.02
CA GLY A 502 -5.82 4.93 7.37
C GLY A 502 -5.97 4.63 8.87
N ASP A 503 -6.95 3.80 9.21
CA ASP A 503 -7.25 3.48 10.60
C ASP A 503 -6.09 2.73 11.27
N ILE A 504 -5.58 3.28 12.37
CA ILE A 504 -4.55 2.64 13.19
C ILE A 504 -5.20 1.87 14.35
N TYR A 505 -4.69 0.66 14.57
CA TYR A 505 -5.04 -0.25 15.66
C TYR A 505 -3.77 -0.70 16.37
N TYR A 506 -3.53 -0.17 17.58
CA TYR A 506 -2.39 -0.57 18.39
C TYR A 506 -2.54 -2.04 18.82
N LEU A 507 -1.45 -2.79 18.69
CA LEU A 507 -1.40 -4.18 19.10
C LEU A 507 -0.63 -4.30 20.43
N LYS A 508 -0.97 -5.31 21.21
CA LYS A 508 -0.14 -5.85 22.29
C LYS A 508 0.41 -7.21 21.90
N GLN A 509 1.54 -7.59 22.50
CA GLN A 509 1.96 -8.99 22.51
C GLN A 509 0.82 -9.85 23.06
N GLY A 510 0.54 -10.98 22.41
CA GLY A 510 -0.55 -11.87 22.77
C GLY A 510 -1.78 -11.73 21.87
N VAL A 511 -2.97 -11.92 22.45
CA VAL A 511 -4.23 -11.95 21.70
C VAL A 511 -4.84 -10.55 21.59
N ASN A 512 -5.16 -10.13 20.36
CA ASN A 512 -5.85 -8.89 20.06
C ASN A 512 -7.15 -9.20 19.31
N LYS A 513 -8.25 -8.53 19.69
CA LYS A 513 -9.54 -8.57 18.99
C LYS A 513 -9.90 -7.16 18.57
N ILE A 514 -10.09 -6.94 17.28
CA ILE A 514 -10.24 -5.62 16.66
C ILE A 514 -11.51 -5.59 15.84
N THR A 515 -12.30 -4.52 15.99
CA THR A 515 -13.40 -4.21 15.08
C THR A 515 -12.95 -3.17 14.05
N ILE A 516 -13.08 -3.51 12.77
CA ILE A 516 -12.65 -2.68 11.66
C ILE A 516 -13.61 -1.50 11.45
N ARG A 517 -13.07 -0.29 11.32
CA ARG A 517 -13.82 0.97 11.19
C ARG A 517 -14.13 1.30 9.74
N ASN A 518 -13.17 1.08 8.84
CA ASN A 518 -13.31 1.32 7.41
C ASN A 518 -12.69 0.17 6.60
N ARG A 519 -13.21 -0.11 5.40
CA ARG A 519 -12.63 -1.12 4.52
C ARG A 519 -11.23 -0.73 4.04
N GLY A 520 -10.39 -1.72 3.81
CA GLY A 520 -9.04 -1.52 3.28
C GLY A 520 -8.19 -2.78 3.33
N GLN A 521 -6.90 -2.65 3.04
CA GLN A 521 -5.91 -3.70 3.31
C GLN A 521 -5.10 -3.37 4.55
N LEU A 522 -4.74 -4.41 5.30
CA LEU A 522 -3.98 -4.29 6.52
C LEU A 522 -2.47 -4.24 6.25
N PHE A 523 -1.78 -3.33 6.93
CA PHE A 523 -0.33 -3.21 6.96
C PHE A 523 0.14 -3.29 8.41
N VAL A 524 1.24 -4.00 8.66
CA VAL A 524 1.87 -4.02 9.99
C VAL A 524 2.80 -2.81 10.10
N MET A 525 2.49 -1.90 11.02
CA MET A 525 3.33 -0.76 11.31
C MET A 525 4.35 -1.17 12.37
N TYR A 526 5.56 -1.50 11.91
CA TYR A 526 6.70 -1.83 12.75
C TYR A 526 7.88 -0.93 12.36
N ASN A 527 7.81 0.32 12.83
CA ASN A 527 8.81 1.35 12.54
C ASN A 527 9.63 1.67 13.79
N CYS A 528 10.96 1.49 13.73
CA CYS A 528 11.84 1.74 14.87
C CYS A 528 13.27 2.08 14.43
N ASP A 529 14.15 2.36 15.39
CA ASP A 529 15.57 2.56 15.14
C ASP A 529 16.27 1.23 14.81
N LEU A 530 16.76 1.11 13.59
CA LEU A 530 17.40 -0.10 13.07
C LEU A 530 18.84 -0.30 13.56
N THR A 531 19.47 0.70 14.20
CA THR A 531 20.83 0.56 14.75
C THR A 531 20.93 -0.56 15.78
N SER A 532 19.83 -0.82 16.49
CA SER A 532 19.69 -1.92 17.45
C SER A 532 19.56 -3.31 16.82
N LYS A 533 19.42 -3.39 15.48
CA LYS A 533 19.11 -4.61 14.72
C LYS A 533 17.89 -5.35 15.29
N PRO A 534 16.73 -4.67 15.33
CA PRO A 534 15.48 -5.23 15.85
C PRO A 534 15.13 -6.56 15.16
N ALA A 535 14.69 -7.55 15.94
CA ALA A 535 14.31 -8.84 15.40
C ALA A 535 12.90 -8.81 14.79
N PRO A 536 12.61 -9.61 13.74
CA PRO A 536 11.27 -9.68 13.16
C PRO A 536 10.21 -10.14 14.17
N ILE A 537 9.01 -9.58 14.10
CA ILE A 537 7.88 -9.96 14.95
C ILE A 537 6.98 -10.95 14.21
N LYS A 538 6.74 -12.12 14.81
CA LYS A 538 5.81 -13.12 14.29
C LYS A 538 4.38 -12.70 14.60
N ILE A 539 3.54 -12.56 13.58
CA ILE A 539 2.12 -12.23 13.72
C ILE A 539 1.29 -13.26 12.95
N HIS A 540 0.23 -13.75 13.60
CA HIS A 540 -0.78 -14.62 13.00
C HIS A 540 -2.14 -13.92 12.98
N ILE A 541 -2.73 -13.74 11.80
CA ILE A 541 -4.10 -13.25 11.59
C ILE A 541 -4.96 -14.46 11.16
N PRO A 542 -5.56 -15.21 12.10
CA PRO A 542 -6.07 -16.56 11.83
C PRO A 542 -7.29 -16.60 10.91
N LEU A 543 -7.67 -17.80 10.48
CA LEU A 543 -8.83 -18.04 9.63
C LEU A 543 -10.11 -17.40 10.18
N GLY A 544 -10.94 -16.85 9.29
CA GLY A 544 -12.13 -16.08 9.66
C GLY A 544 -11.86 -14.61 9.99
N SER A 545 -10.60 -14.20 10.18
CA SER A 545 -10.22 -12.80 10.38
C SER A 545 -9.84 -12.14 9.06
N GLY A 546 -10.78 -11.45 8.43
CA GLY A 546 -10.61 -10.82 7.12
C GLY A 546 -10.36 -11.82 5.97
N LYS A 547 -10.16 -11.30 4.76
CA LYS A 547 -9.99 -12.08 3.54
C LYS A 547 -8.58 -11.97 2.99
N VAL A 548 -7.94 -13.10 2.72
CA VAL A 548 -6.63 -13.12 2.05
C VAL A 548 -6.81 -12.69 0.58
N SER A 549 -6.10 -11.65 0.18
CA SER A 549 -5.89 -11.26 -1.23
C SER A 549 -4.46 -11.58 -1.68
N GLY A 550 -3.52 -11.66 -0.73
CA GLY A 550 -2.10 -11.87 -0.97
C GLY A 550 -1.40 -10.66 -1.58
N PHE A 551 -0.08 -10.76 -1.69
CA PHE A 551 0.78 -9.78 -2.36
C PHE A 551 2.04 -10.48 -2.87
N PHE A 552 2.74 -9.86 -3.83
CA PHE A 552 4.04 -10.37 -4.28
C PHE A 552 5.19 -9.67 -3.56
N ASP A 553 6.18 -10.44 -3.09
CA ASP A 553 7.45 -9.95 -2.56
C ASP A 553 8.60 -10.55 -3.37
N LEU A 554 9.42 -9.70 -3.98
CA LEU A 554 10.55 -10.12 -4.80
C LEU A 554 11.54 -11.00 -4.03
N LYS A 555 11.82 -10.67 -2.76
CA LYS A 555 12.78 -11.40 -1.91
C LYS A 555 12.29 -12.82 -1.62
N THR A 556 10.99 -12.97 -1.37
CA THR A 556 10.37 -14.23 -0.94
C THR A 556 9.92 -15.09 -2.13
N HIS A 557 9.14 -14.52 -3.05
CA HIS A 557 8.43 -15.26 -4.10
C HIS A 557 9.22 -15.42 -5.40
N LYS A 558 10.17 -14.50 -5.68
CA LYS A 558 11.25 -14.57 -6.68
C LYS A 558 10.88 -14.76 -8.16
N THR A 559 9.72 -15.28 -8.50
CA THR A 559 9.41 -15.77 -9.85
C THR A 559 8.10 -15.20 -10.39
N ASP A 560 8.07 -14.95 -11.69
CA ASP A 560 6.89 -14.57 -12.45
C ASP A 560 5.74 -15.60 -12.32
N ALA A 561 6.08 -16.90 -12.27
CA ALA A 561 5.09 -17.96 -12.08
C ALA A 561 4.35 -17.83 -10.74
N LYS A 562 5.10 -17.56 -9.65
CA LYS A 562 4.50 -17.32 -8.33
C LYS A 562 3.71 -16.02 -8.30
N TYR A 563 4.21 -14.95 -8.94
CA TYR A 563 3.44 -13.71 -9.11
C TYR A 563 2.09 -13.97 -9.79
N ALA A 564 2.09 -14.69 -10.92
CA ALA A 564 0.89 -14.97 -11.70
C ALA A 564 -0.13 -15.79 -10.88
N GLU A 565 0.35 -16.79 -10.13
CA GLU A 565 -0.47 -17.56 -9.19
C GLU A 565 -1.14 -16.63 -8.16
N LEU A 566 -0.36 -15.77 -7.49
CA LEU A 566 -0.85 -14.85 -6.47
C LEU A 566 -1.87 -13.85 -7.02
N LEU A 567 -1.56 -13.21 -8.16
CA LEU A 567 -2.47 -12.25 -8.79
C LEU A 567 -3.80 -12.90 -9.22
N SER A 568 -3.74 -14.16 -9.69
CA SER A 568 -4.94 -14.89 -10.10
C SER A 568 -5.90 -15.17 -8.94
N LYS A 569 -5.36 -15.42 -7.73
CA LYS A 569 -6.13 -15.66 -6.50
C LYS A 569 -6.54 -14.38 -5.77
N ALA A 570 -5.82 -13.28 -5.98
CA ALA A 570 -6.13 -12.00 -5.36
C ALA A 570 -7.57 -11.55 -5.66
N THR A 571 -8.23 -10.90 -4.69
CA THR A 571 -9.62 -10.45 -4.87
C THR A 571 -9.86 -8.98 -4.57
N ASP A 572 -8.96 -8.32 -3.84
CA ASP A 572 -9.10 -6.89 -3.56
C ASP A 572 -8.91 -6.03 -4.82
N LYS A 573 -9.42 -4.79 -4.78
CA LYS A 573 -9.28 -3.79 -5.86
C LYS A 573 -7.80 -3.53 -6.18
N TYR A 574 -6.94 -3.55 -5.16
CA TYR A 574 -5.51 -3.28 -5.30
C TYR A 574 -4.68 -4.55 -5.06
N PHE A 575 -3.54 -4.66 -5.73
CA PHE A 575 -2.59 -5.75 -5.51
C PHE A 575 -1.19 -5.19 -5.27
N GLY A 576 -0.57 -5.62 -4.17
CA GLY A 576 0.77 -5.20 -3.77
C GLY A 576 1.88 -5.99 -4.46
N VAL A 577 2.91 -5.30 -4.94
CA VAL A 577 4.16 -5.89 -5.45
C VAL A 577 5.33 -5.16 -4.79
N LYS A 578 6.04 -5.84 -3.90
CA LYS A 578 7.18 -5.31 -3.14
C LYS A 578 8.50 -5.68 -3.81
N GLY A 579 9.24 -4.67 -4.26
CA GLY A 579 10.63 -4.76 -4.69
C GLY A 579 11.60 -4.49 -3.53
N ASN A 580 12.82 -4.07 -3.84
CA ASN A 580 13.85 -3.70 -2.87
C ASN A 580 13.84 -2.21 -2.48
N ASN A 581 13.35 -1.36 -3.39
CA ASN A 581 13.33 0.10 -3.24
C ASN A 581 11.93 0.70 -3.48
N ILE A 582 11.03 -0.03 -4.13
CA ILE A 582 9.65 0.40 -4.41
C ILE A 582 8.61 -0.67 -4.11
N ILE A 583 7.41 -0.23 -3.75
CA ILE A 583 6.19 -1.04 -3.71
C ILE A 583 5.20 -0.49 -4.73
N PHE A 584 4.68 -1.35 -5.62
CA PHE A 584 3.50 -1.03 -6.41
C PHE A 584 2.26 -1.44 -5.62
N TYR A 585 1.30 -0.53 -5.53
CA TYR A 585 -0.02 -0.79 -5.00
C TYR A 585 -1.06 -0.31 -6.01
N PHE A 586 -1.19 -1.09 -7.08
CA PHE A 586 -1.98 -0.71 -8.25
C PHE A 586 -3.28 -1.49 -8.35
N HIS A 587 -4.20 -0.94 -9.15
CA HIS A 587 -5.42 -1.63 -9.56
C HIS A 587 -5.12 -3.04 -10.07
N ARG A 588 -5.68 -4.05 -9.40
CA ARG A 588 -5.55 -5.45 -9.78
C ARG A 588 -5.99 -5.69 -11.23
N THR A 589 -7.05 -5.01 -11.66
CA THR A 589 -7.56 -5.10 -13.03
C THR A 589 -6.53 -4.64 -14.07
N LYS A 590 -5.75 -3.61 -13.77
CA LYS A 590 -4.67 -3.11 -14.65
C LYS A 590 -3.44 -4.00 -14.65
N MET A 591 -3.11 -4.60 -13.50
CA MET A 591 -2.10 -5.66 -13.44
C MET A 591 -2.48 -6.87 -14.30
N LEU A 592 -3.75 -7.32 -14.23
CA LEU A 592 -4.27 -8.42 -15.07
C LEU A 592 -4.34 -8.09 -16.57
N GLU A 593 -4.45 -6.80 -16.90
CA GLU A 593 -4.48 -6.30 -18.28
C GLU A 593 -3.08 -6.27 -18.91
N HIS A 594 -2.10 -5.70 -18.21
CA HIS A 594 -0.78 -5.43 -18.79
C HIS A 594 0.27 -6.50 -18.48
N VAL A 595 0.25 -7.07 -17.27
CA VAL A 595 1.36 -7.87 -16.73
C VAL A 595 0.90 -9.16 -16.08
N ARG A 596 -0.22 -9.73 -16.52
CA ARG A 596 -0.86 -10.92 -15.92
C ARG A 596 0.10 -12.03 -15.46
N ASN A 597 1.13 -12.30 -16.26
CA ASN A 597 2.04 -13.42 -16.04
C ASN A 597 3.46 -13.00 -15.65
N ASN A 598 3.83 -11.71 -15.74
CA ASN A 598 5.22 -11.28 -15.66
C ASN A 598 5.34 -9.92 -14.96
N ILE A 599 6.01 -9.89 -13.80
CA ILE A 599 6.24 -8.67 -13.03
C ILE A 599 7.72 -8.37 -12.82
N LEU A 600 8.61 -9.36 -12.92
CA LEU A 600 10.03 -9.21 -12.58
C LEU A 600 10.68 -8.08 -13.37
N SER A 601 10.48 -8.06 -14.69
CA SER A 601 11.03 -7.00 -15.55
C SER A 601 10.54 -5.60 -15.17
N ALA A 602 9.33 -5.47 -14.63
CA ALA A 602 8.79 -4.19 -14.20
C ALA A 602 9.39 -3.80 -12.85
N ILE A 603 9.26 -4.66 -11.83
CA ILE A 603 9.70 -4.31 -10.47
C ILE A 603 11.22 -4.10 -10.39
N GLU A 604 12.02 -4.88 -11.13
CA GLU A 604 13.47 -4.71 -11.20
C GLU A 604 13.87 -3.42 -11.93
N LEU A 605 13.14 -3.01 -12.98
CA LEU A 605 13.38 -1.73 -13.65
C LEU A 605 13.20 -0.56 -12.68
N TRP A 606 12.10 -0.53 -11.93
CA TRP A 606 11.81 0.56 -11.01
C TRP A 606 12.68 0.53 -9.74
N ASP A 607 13.05 -0.66 -9.26
CA ASP A 607 14.09 -0.81 -8.22
C ASP A 607 15.42 -0.19 -8.65
N ASN A 608 15.82 -0.42 -9.91
CA ASN A 608 17.04 0.15 -10.48
C ASN A 608 16.95 1.66 -10.63
N ILE A 609 15.82 2.18 -11.14
CA ILE A 609 15.62 3.63 -11.29
C ILE A 609 15.80 4.34 -9.95
N ILE A 610 15.14 3.87 -8.89
CA ILE A 610 15.25 4.48 -7.56
C ILE A 610 16.64 4.25 -6.96
N GLY A 611 17.22 3.07 -7.17
CA GLY A 611 18.59 2.78 -6.75
C GLY A 611 19.62 3.72 -7.38
N TRP A 612 19.45 4.10 -8.65
CA TRP A 612 20.33 5.05 -9.33
C TRP A 612 20.16 6.48 -8.80
N GLU A 613 18.96 6.89 -8.39
CA GLU A 613 18.81 8.20 -7.73
C GLU A 613 19.50 8.21 -6.36
N GLN A 614 19.29 7.16 -5.57
CA GLN A 614 19.94 6.96 -4.26
C GLN A 614 21.47 6.88 -4.40
N GLU A 615 21.99 6.28 -5.48
CA GLU A 615 23.42 6.22 -5.83
C GLU A 615 24.03 7.63 -5.90
N LEU A 616 23.34 8.60 -6.53
CA LEU A 616 23.82 9.98 -6.62
C LEU A 616 23.77 10.71 -5.28
N MET A 617 22.79 10.40 -4.43
CA MET A 617 22.65 11.01 -3.10
C MET A 617 23.76 10.61 -2.13
N GLY A 618 24.46 9.50 -2.40
CA GLY A 618 25.59 9.02 -1.58
C GLY A 618 25.18 8.67 -0.16
N ILE A 619 24.23 7.73 -0.02
CA ILE A 619 23.63 7.33 1.27
C ILE A 619 23.90 5.87 1.65
N ASP A 620 24.85 5.20 0.98
CA ASP A 620 25.21 3.80 1.22
C ASP A 620 25.76 3.54 2.63
N ASP A 621 26.22 4.59 3.34
CA ASP A 621 26.66 4.49 4.73
C ASP A 621 25.49 4.27 5.71
N VAL A 622 24.28 4.65 5.32
CA VAL A 622 23.06 4.53 6.15
C VAL A 622 21.97 3.64 5.55
N ARG A 623 21.93 3.44 4.22
CA ARG A 623 20.98 2.53 3.55
C ARG A 623 21.67 1.23 3.12
N PRO A 624 21.16 0.03 3.49
CA PRO A 624 19.90 -0.25 4.20
C PRO A 624 20.05 -0.37 5.73
N SER A 625 21.23 -0.09 6.28
CA SER A 625 21.59 -0.45 7.67
C SER A 625 20.83 0.30 8.75
N GLN A 626 20.42 1.54 8.46
CA GLN A 626 19.71 2.44 9.37
C GLN A 626 18.44 3.03 8.74
N PHE A 627 18.42 3.17 7.41
CA PHE A 627 17.27 3.58 6.59
C PHE A 627 16.93 2.49 5.57
N ASN A 628 15.72 1.96 5.56
CA ASN A 628 15.34 0.84 4.66
C ASN A 628 13.94 0.94 4.06
N ASN A 629 13.26 2.09 4.17
CA ASN A 629 11.90 2.26 3.63
C ASN A 629 11.87 2.20 2.09
N HIS A 630 10.68 1.95 1.55
CA HIS A 630 10.37 1.95 0.11
C HIS A 630 9.67 3.24 -0.32
N LEU A 631 9.83 3.62 -1.59
CA LEU A 631 8.84 4.46 -2.24
C LEU A 631 7.58 3.63 -2.51
N PHE A 632 6.41 4.25 -2.42
CA PHE A 632 5.13 3.56 -2.58
C PHE A 632 4.35 4.18 -3.73
N ALA A 633 4.21 3.42 -4.82
CA ALA A 633 3.52 3.88 -6.03
C ALA A 633 2.07 3.44 -6.02
N ILE A 634 1.17 4.42 -6.13
CA ILE A 634 -0.27 4.22 -6.24
C ILE A 634 -0.75 4.48 -7.67
N SER A 635 -1.97 4.02 -7.96
CA SER A 635 -2.62 4.28 -9.25
C SER A 635 -3.93 5.04 -9.09
N PRO A 636 -3.91 6.39 -9.00
CA PRO A 636 -5.13 7.18 -8.84
C PRO A 636 -6.05 7.09 -10.06
N GLU A 637 -7.34 7.38 -9.86
CA GLU A 637 -8.36 7.39 -10.92
C GLU A 637 -8.48 8.72 -11.67
N GLY A 638 -7.65 9.72 -11.33
CA GLY A 638 -7.52 11.01 -11.99
C GLY A 638 -6.11 11.58 -11.86
N SER A 639 -5.91 12.83 -12.30
CA SER A 639 -4.58 13.43 -12.50
C SER A 639 -3.76 12.67 -13.55
N TYR A 640 -2.43 12.85 -13.54
CA TYR A 640 -1.51 12.23 -14.49
C TYR A 640 -0.40 11.45 -13.80
N MET A 641 0.65 12.13 -13.35
CA MET A 641 1.71 11.57 -12.50
C MET A 641 2.20 12.66 -11.56
N TRP A 642 2.60 12.27 -10.36
CA TRP A 642 3.12 13.19 -9.35
C TRP A 642 3.86 12.44 -8.24
N ALA A 643 4.69 13.17 -7.50
CA ALA A 643 5.34 12.66 -6.29
C ALA A 643 5.17 13.63 -5.11
N SER A 644 4.82 13.10 -3.94
CA SER A 644 4.71 13.88 -2.70
C SER A 644 5.14 13.05 -1.50
N ASP A 645 4.97 13.58 -0.29
CA ASP A 645 5.19 12.82 0.93
C ASP A 645 4.38 11.50 0.93
N TYR A 646 5.02 10.43 1.39
CA TYR A 646 4.50 9.07 1.59
C TYR A 646 4.23 8.23 0.35
N ARG A 647 3.97 8.84 -0.82
CA ARG A 647 3.61 8.10 -2.04
C ARG A 647 3.91 8.87 -3.33
N ILE A 648 4.14 8.11 -4.39
CA ILE A 648 4.17 8.58 -5.78
C ILE A 648 2.96 8.02 -6.52
N ALA A 649 2.56 8.65 -7.61
CA ALA A 649 1.34 8.30 -8.30
C ALA A 649 1.49 8.27 -9.81
N PHE A 650 0.89 7.26 -10.43
CA PHE A 650 0.74 7.14 -11.88
C PHE A 650 -0.71 6.79 -12.19
N VAL A 651 -1.44 7.67 -12.87
CA VAL A 651 -2.86 7.46 -13.17
C VAL A 651 -3.11 6.08 -13.75
N TYR A 652 -4.16 5.40 -13.29
CA TYR A 652 -4.39 3.98 -13.60
C TYR A 652 -4.50 3.67 -15.11
N THR A 653 -4.85 4.67 -15.94
CA THR A 653 -4.89 4.59 -17.41
C THR A 653 -3.51 4.63 -18.06
N TYR A 654 -2.48 5.10 -17.35
CA TYR A 654 -1.10 5.20 -17.82
C TYR A 654 -0.23 4.00 -17.43
N LEU A 655 -0.73 3.06 -16.61
CA LEU A 655 0.07 1.96 -16.06
C LEU A 655 0.69 1.03 -17.11
N GLY A 656 0.18 0.96 -18.33
CA GLY A 656 0.85 0.26 -19.43
C GLY A 656 2.25 0.82 -19.75
N ASN A 657 2.48 2.12 -19.53
CA ASN A 657 3.79 2.77 -19.68
C ASN A 657 4.64 2.74 -18.41
N ILE A 658 4.17 2.09 -17.34
CA ILE A 658 4.92 1.85 -16.11
C ILE A 658 5.29 0.36 -16.00
N LEU A 659 4.34 -0.52 -16.28
CA LEU A 659 4.46 -1.96 -16.04
C LEU A 659 5.16 -2.72 -17.18
N LEU A 660 5.26 -2.14 -18.38
CA LEU A 660 5.89 -2.80 -19.53
C LEU A 660 7.22 -2.12 -19.86
N TYR A 661 8.33 -2.83 -19.66
CA TYR A 661 9.68 -2.34 -19.94
C TYR A 661 9.80 -1.74 -21.36
N ASP A 662 9.28 -2.44 -22.36
CA ASP A 662 9.33 -1.99 -23.75
C ASP A 662 8.59 -0.66 -23.96
N ASN A 663 7.49 -0.43 -23.24
CA ASN A 663 6.77 0.84 -23.29
C ASN A 663 7.53 1.95 -22.57
N VAL A 664 8.14 1.67 -21.40
CA VAL A 664 9.03 2.65 -20.73
C VAL A 664 10.14 3.08 -21.68
N MET A 665 10.69 2.12 -22.43
CA MET A 665 11.76 2.35 -23.39
C MET A 665 11.25 2.85 -24.75
N ALA A 666 9.95 2.96 -25.02
CA ALA A 666 9.43 3.29 -26.35
C ALA A 666 9.59 4.77 -26.73
N ALA A 667 9.58 5.67 -25.74
CA ALA A 667 9.75 7.11 -25.93
C ALA A 667 10.59 7.71 -24.79
N GLU A 668 11.27 8.83 -25.07
CA GLU A 668 12.09 9.55 -24.08
C GLU A 668 11.26 9.92 -22.83
N ASP A 669 10.07 10.47 -23.04
CA ASP A 669 9.21 10.97 -21.97
C ASP A 669 8.63 9.87 -21.07
N ASN A 670 8.57 8.62 -21.54
CA ASN A 670 8.01 7.52 -20.76
C ASN A 670 8.90 7.13 -19.58
N ALA A 671 10.23 7.30 -19.70
CA ALA A 671 11.16 7.17 -18.59
C ALA A 671 11.41 8.52 -17.89
N TRP A 672 11.47 9.61 -18.66
CA TRP A 672 11.76 10.95 -18.13
C TRP A 672 10.70 11.43 -17.13
N GLY A 673 9.41 11.35 -17.47
CA GLY A 673 8.33 11.85 -16.61
C GLY A 673 8.35 11.21 -15.22
N PRO A 674 8.29 9.88 -15.12
CA PRO A 674 8.39 9.20 -13.83
C PRO A 674 9.69 9.48 -13.06
N ALA A 675 10.85 9.56 -13.73
CA ALA A 675 12.11 9.91 -13.09
C ALA A 675 12.15 11.36 -12.58
N HIS A 676 11.51 12.29 -13.30
CA HIS A 676 11.34 13.67 -12.87
C HIS A 676 10.52 13.77 -11.58
N GLU A 677 9.39 13.05 -11.52
CA GLU A 677 8.57 12.99 -10.32
C GLU A 677 9.31 12.37 -9.15
N ILE A 678 9.97 11.23 -9.33
CA ILE A 678 10.77 10.59 -8.25
C ILE A 678 11.91 11.51 -7.81
N GLY A 679 12.54 12.25 -8.73
CA GLY A 679 13.55 13.26 -8.43
C GLY A 679 13.04 14.36 -7.49
N HIS A 680 11.74 14.70 -7.51
CA HIS A 680 11.16 15.65 -6.55
C HIS A 680 11.18 15.13 -5.10
N ILE A 681 11.22 13.81 -4.89
CA ILE A 681 11.43 13.22 -3.55
C ILE A 681 12.85 13.53 -3.06
N HIS A 682 13.85 13.54 -3.95
CA HIS A 682 15.28 13.52 -3.60
C HIS A 682 16.02 14.86 -3.70
N GLN A 683 15.42 15.89 -4.31
CA GLN A 683 16.16 17.11 -4.67
C GLN A 683 16.44 18.09 -3.52
N LYS A 684 15.74 18.02 -2.38
CA LYS A 684 15.67 19.11 -1.38
C LYS A 684 17.06 19.56 -0.87
N ALA A 685 18.04 18.67 -0.78
CA ALA A 685 19.42 19.01 -0.43
C ALA A 685 20.08 20.01 -1.41
N ILE A 686 19.82 19.85 -2.71
CA ILE A 686 20.47 20.63 -3.79
C ILE A 686 19.54 21.65 -4.44
N ASP A 687 18.29 21.72 -4.00
CA ASP A 687 17.24 22.58 -4.57
C ASP A 687 17.09 23.92 -3.82
N TRP A 688 16.60 24.96 -4.51
CA TRP A 688 16.10 26.19 -3.91
C TRP A 688 15.03 26.80 -4.83
N ALA A 689 14.13 27.63 -4.29
CA ALA A 689 13.16 28.36 -5.12
C ALA A 689 13.90 29.16 -6.22
N GLY A 690 13.54 28.91 -7.48
CA GLY A 690 14.27 29.32 -8.68
C GLY A 690 14.94 28.16 -9.42
N CYS A 691 14.93 26.93 -8.88
CA CYS A 691 15.38 25.73 -9.58
C CYS A 691 14.60 24.44 -9.25
N THR A 692 13.39 24.54 -8.68
CA THR A 692 12.62 23.37 -8.23
C THR A 692 12.23 22.43 -9.36
N GLU A 693 12.04 22.93 -10.58
CA GLU A 693 11.64 22.12 -11.74
C GLU A 693 12.83 21.67 -12.61
N SER A 694 14.06 22.02 -12.22
CA SER A 694 15.28 21.63 -12.96
C SER A 694 16.33 20.91 -12.11
N SER A 695 16.40 21.14 -10.80
CA SER A 695 17.41 20.50 -9.96
C SER A 695 17.18 19.00 -9.84
N ASN A 696 15.91 18.55 -9.82
CA ASN A 696 15.51 17.14 -9.92
C ASN A 696 15.91 16.48 -11.26
N ASN A 697 16.03 17.25 -12.35
CA ASN A 697 16.43 16.71 -13.67
C ASN A 697 17.90 16.27 -13.75
N LEU A 698 18.69 16.46 -12.69
CA LEU A 698 19.92 15.70 -12.48
C LEU A 698 19.63 14.20 -12.48
N PHE A 699 18.61 13.79 -11.72
CA PHE A 699 18.17 12.39 -11.62
C PHE A 699 17.60 11.93 -12.96
N SER A 700 16.66 12.67 -13.56
CA SER A 700 16.05 12.33 -14.85
C SER A 700 17.09 12.06 -15.94
N ASN A 701 18.07 12.94 -16.12
CA ASN A 701 19.16 12.71 -17.08
C ASN A 701 20.04 11.51 -16.72
N PHE A 702 20.30 11.28 -15.43
CA PHE A 702 21.06 10.12 -14.96
C PHE A 702 20.33 8.80 -15.26
N ILE A 703 19.01 8.77 -15.09
CA ILE A 703 18.17 7.62 -15.46
C ILE A 703 18.21 7.38 -16.97
N ILE A 704 18.03 8.42 -17.79
CA ILE A 704 18.16 8.29 -19.26
C ILE A 704 19.54 7.77 -19.66
N TYR A 705 20.60 8.24 -19.00
CA TYR A 705 21.96 7.74 -19.21
C TYR A 705 22.11 6.26 -18.84
N LYS A 706 21.63 5.84 -17.66
CA LYS A 706 21.72 4.44 -17.17
C LYS A 706 20.90 3.47 -18.04
N LEU A 707 19.75 3.90 -18.54
CA LEU A 707 18.92 3.13 -19.48
C LEU A 707 19.56 3.01 -20.87
N GLY A 708 20.47 3.91 -21.23
CA GLY A 708 21.40 3.73 -22.35
C GLY A 708 20.82 3.86 -23.77
N LYS A 709 19.53 4.23 -23.92
CA LYS A 709 18.88 4.35 -25.23
C LYS A 709 18.88 5.78 -25.78
N TYR A 710 18.51 6.76 -24.96
CA TYR A 710 18.25 8.13 -25.39
C TYR A 710 19.37 9.09 -24.98
N LYS A 711 19.33 10.32 -25.52
CA LYS A 711 20.29 11.37 -25.21
C LYS A 711 19.77 12.27 -24.10
N SER A 712 20.67 13.01 -23.45
CA SER A 712 20.29 13.95 -22.39
C SER A 712 19.36 15.06 -22.90
N ARG A 713 18.54 15.59 -22.00
CA ARG A 713 17.59 16.68 -22.24
C ARG A 713 18.13 18.03 -21.76
N GLY A 714 17.52 19.12 -22.21
CA GLY A 714 17.87 20.50 -21.91
C GLY A 714 18.47 21.24 -23.10
N ASN A 715 18.34 22.57 -23.10
CA ASN A 715 18.79 23.44 -24.19
C ASN A 715 20.31 23.40 -24.37
N GLY A 716 20.78 23.89 -25.51
CA GLY A 716 22.21 24.07 -25.76
C GLY A 716 22.82 25.28 -25.05
N LEU A 717 24.15 25.33 -24.95
CA LEU A 717 24.86 26.43 -24.27
C LEU A 717 24.70 27.80 -24.94
N VAL A 718 24.23 27.84 -26.18
CA VAL A 718 23.84 29.08 -26.86
C VAL A 718 22.76 29.84 -26.08
N GLU A 719 21.83 29.15 -25.43
CA GLU A 719 20.79 29.80 -24.63
C GLU A 719 21.35 30.40 -23.34
N VAL A 720 22.34 29.75 -22.72
CA VAL A 720 23.09 30.35 -21.60
C VAL A 720 23.86 31.59 -22.07
N ALA A 721 24.50 31.53 -23.24
CA ALA A 721 25.22 32.66 -23.81
C ALA A 721 24.28 33.85 -24.04
N ASN A 722 23.11 33.58 -24.61
CA ASN A 722 22.06 34.58 -24.82
C ASN A 722 21.58 35.18 -23.50
N ALA A 723 21.05 34.37 -22.59
CA ALA A 723 20.53 34.83 -21.31
C ALA A 723 21.54 35.71 -20.55
N ARG A 724 22.78 35.26 -20.43
CA ARG A 724 23.82 35.92 -19.63
C ARG A 724 24.38 37.18 -20.28
N TYR A 725 24.66 37.11 -21.57
CA TYR A 725 25.48 38.11 -22.23
C TYR A 725 24.68 39.02 -23.18
N ARG A 726 23.61 38.52 -23.80
CA ARG A 726 22.65 39.35 -24.55
C ARG A 726 21.68 40.04 -23.60
N ASP A 727 21.02 39.27 -22.74
CA ASP A 727 19.87 39.72 -21.95
C ASP A 727 20.22 40.14 -20.51
N LYS A 728 21.47 39.88 -20.09
CA LYS A 728 22.00 40.23 -18.77
C LYS A 728 21.24 39.58 -17.60
N GLN A 729 20.58 38.46 -17.86
CA GLN A 729 19.90 37.65 -16.84
C GLN A 729 20.90 36.96 -15.91
N LEU A 730 20.50 36.66 -14.69
CA LEU A 730 21.23 35.88 -13.69
C LEU A 730 20.55 34.51 -13.51
N TRP A 731 21.07 33.65 -12.63
CA TRP A 731 20.49 32.33 -12.39
C TRP A 731 18.96 32.35 -12.19
N TYR A 732 18.46 33.16 -11.25
CA TYR A 732 17.05 33.15 -10.87
C TYR A 732 16.05 33.54 -11.98
N ASN A 733 16.52 34.16 -13.06
CA ASN A 733 15.70 34.62 -14.18
C ASN A 733 16.33 34.29 -15.54
N MET A 734 17.13 33.22 -15.60
CA MET A 734 17.81 32.80 -16.82
C MET A 734 16.83 32.17 -17.79
N GLY A 735 16.89 32.58 -19.05
CA GLY A 735 16.04 32.05 -20.12
C GLY A 735 14.64 32.64 -20.12
N ASP A 736 13.73 31.93 -20.78
CA ASP A 736 12.31 32.28 -20.87
C ASP A 736 11.49 31.27 -20.05
N ALA A 737 10.76 31.76 -19.05
CA ALA A 737 10.06 30.89 -18.10
C ALA A 737 9.11 29.90 -18.80
N THR A 738 9.37 28.61 -18.58
CA THR A 738 8.61 27.48 -19.14
C THR A 738 7.62 26.90 -18.13
N HIS A 739 7.99 26.82 -16.85
CA HIS A 739 7.22 26.20 -15.78
C HIS A 739 7.45 26.96 -14.46
N GLN A 740 6.38 27.41 -13.78
CA GLN A 740 6.47 28.09 -12.47
C GLN A 740 7.52 29.21 -12.39
N GLY A 741 7.65 30.02 -13.44
CA GLY A 741 8.63 31.12 -13.49
C GLY A 741 10.07 30.70 -13.81
N GLU A 742 10.31 29.44 -14.18
CA GLU A 742 11.62 28.85 -14.45
C GLU A 742 11.77 28.35 -15.90
N ASP A 743 12.91 28.61 -16.55
CA ASP A 743 13.32 27.94 -17.79
C ASP A 743 14.06 26.62 -17.45
N THR A 744 13.29 25.53 -17.38
CA THR A 744 13.80 24.25 -16.90
C THR A 744 14.79 23.62 -17.87
N GLU A 745 14.60 23.83 -19.17
CA GLU A 745 15.45 23.28 -20.22
C GLU A 745 16.85 23.91 -20.20
N VAL A 746 16.96 25.21 -19.91
CA VAL A 746 18.27 25.86 -19.73
C VAL A 746 18.89 25.47 -18.38
N HIS A 747 18.14 25.57 -17.28
CA HIS A 747 18.67 25.36 -15.93
C HIS A 747 19.19 23.94 -15.69
N MET A 748 18.51 22.91 -16.19
CA MET A 748 18.87 21.52 -15.91
C MET A 748 20.28 21.15 -16.37
N ARG A 749 20.82 21.88 -17.36
CA ARG A 749 22.17 21.64 -17.88
C ARG A 749 23.25 21.94 -16.85
N MET A 750 23.04 22.85 -15.89
CA MET A 750 24.06 23.23 -14.89
C MET A 750 24.51 22.02 -14.05
N ASN A 751 23.56 21.31 -13.44
CA ASN A 751 23.85 20.09 -12.68
C ASN A 751 24.36 18.98 -13.63
N TRP A 752 23.79 18.85 -14.82
CA TRP A 752 24.22 17.82 -15.76
C TRP A 752 25.66 18.02 -16.26
N GLN A 753 26.13 19.26 -16.42
CA GLN A 753 27.53 19.54 -16.77
C GLN A 753 28.51 19.10 -15.67
N LEU A 754 28.18 19.36 -14.41
CA LEU A 754 28.95 18.87 -13.27
C LEU A 754 29.01 17.34 -13.27
N TRP A 755 27.89 16.66 -13.53
CA TRP A 755 27.87 15.21 -13.67
C TRP A 755 28.75 14.73 -14.85
N ASN A 756 28.58 15.29 -16.05
CA ASN A 756 29.36 14.87 -17.23
C ASN A 756 30.86 15.06 -17.05
N TYR A 757 31.28 16.16 -16.42
CA TYR A 757 32.69 16.40 -16.19
C TYR A 757 33.26 15.46 -15.13
N TYR A 758 32.66 15.43 -13.93
CA TYR A 758 33.26 14.68 -12.83
C TYR A 758 33.04 13.16 -12.93
N HIS A 759 31.84 12.73 -13.33
CA HIS A 759 31.47 11.32 -13.41
C HIS A 759 31.79 10.72 -14.77
N ARG A 760 31.19 11.25 -15.84
CA ARG A 760 31.32 10.66 -17.19
C ARG A 760 32.74 10.74 -17.73
N CYS A 761 33.46 11.85 -17.49
CA CYS A 761 34.88 11.93 -17.87
C CYS A 761 35.84 11.32 -16.83
N GLY A 762 35.34 10.92 -15.65
CA GLY A 762 36.12 10.22 -14.62
C GLY A 762 37.06 11.10 -13.78
N TYR A 763 36.83 12.42 -13.73
CA TYR A 763 37.69 13.34 -12.97
C TYR A 763 37.48 13.29 -11.45
N LYS A 764 36.26 12.99 -10.99
CA LYS A 764 35.90 12.71 -9.59
C LYS A 764 34.57 11.94 -9.54
N THR A 765 34.64 10.61 -9.57
CA THR A 765 33.46 9.73 -9.72
C THR A 765 32.54 9.68 -8.50
N ASP A 766 32.93 10.29 -7.39
CA ASP A 766 32.15 10.44 -6.15
C ASP A 766 31.72 11.90 -5.91
N PHE A 767 31.81 12.78 -6.93
CA PHE A 767 31.54 14.21 -6.79
C PHE A 767 30.13 14.50 -6.28
N TRP A 768 29.12 13.82 -6.83
CA TRP A 768 27.72 14.12 -6.50
C TRP A 768 27.38 13.59 -5.11
N GLN A 769 27.84 12.40 -4.76
CA GLN A 769 27.73 11.82 -3.43
C GLN A 769 28.37 12.75 -2.38
N THR A 770 29.57 13.27 -2.68
CA THR A 770 30.25 14.23 -1.81
C THR A 770 29.46 15.54 -1.68
N LEU A 771 28.98 16.09 -2.79
CA LEU A 771 28.21 17.34 -2.79
C LEU A 771 26.89 17.21 -2.02
N PHE A 772 26.13 16.15 -2.26
CA PHE A 772 24.91 15.85 -1.52
C PHE A 772 25.17 15.75 -0.02
N LYS A 773 26.24 15.05 0.39
CA LYS A 773 26.65 14.95 1.80
C LYS A 773 26.97 16.33 2.41
N LEU A 774 27.76 17.16 1.72
CA LEU A 774 28.08 18.52 2.18
C LEU A 774 26.84 19.40 2.29
N MET A 775 25.91 19.30 1.33
CA MET A 775 24.65 20.04 1.38
C MET A 775 23.77 19.59 2.55
N ARG A 776 23.72 18.29 2.88
CA ARG A 776 22.99 17.79 4.05
C ARG A 776 23.62 18.20 5.38
N GLU A 777 24.94 18.04 5.51
CA GLU A 777 25.64 18.16 6.80
C GLU A 777 26.06 19.60 7.14
N GLU A 778 26.48 20.39 6.16
CA GLU A 778 27.02 21.74 6.39
C GLU A 778 26.02 22.86 6.09
N VAL A 779 25.07 22.63 5.17
CA VAL A 779 23.99 23.58 4.87
C VAL A 779 22.71 23.17 5.62
N GLY A 780 22.29 21.92 5.47
CA GLY A 780 21.07 21.38 6.08
C GLY A 780 19.83 22.20 5.69
N ALA A 781 18.91 22.37 6.62
CA ALA A 781 17.72 23.23 6.44
C ALA A 781 18.03 24.74 6.47
N SER A 782 19.30 25.14 6.61
CA SER A 782 19.68 26.55 6.53
C SER A 782 19.33 27.10 5.15
N TYR A 783 18.76 28.31 5.12
CA TYR A 783 18.41 29.02 3.88
C TYR A 783 17.29 28.38 3.05
N GLU A 784 16.47 27.49 3.62
CA GLU A 784 15.29 26.94 2.92
C GLU A 784 14.37 28.05 2.38
N ASN A 785 14.24 29.16 3.12
CA ASN A 785 13.48 30.35 2.70
C ASN A 785 14.39 31.52 2.23
N ASP A 786 15.68 31.29 1.99
CA ASP A 786 16.64 32.29 1.49
C ASP A 786 17.35 31.73 0.24
N PRO A 787 16.65 31.66 -0.90
CA PRO A 787 17.17 30.99 -2.10
C PRO A 787 18.44 31.66 -2.64
N GLY A 788 18.59 32.97 -2.44
CA GLY A 788 19.79 33.72 -2.83
C GLY A 788 21.04 33.33 -2.06
N ARG A 789 20.93 32.99 -0.77
CA ARG A 789 22.03 32.38 -0.02
C ARG A 789 22.25 30.92 -0.40
N LYS A 790 21.17 30.15 -0.60
CA LYS A 790 21.27 28.71 -0.93
C LYS A 790 22.00 28.49 -2.26
N GLN A 791 21.78 29.32 -3.29
CA GLN A 791 22.55 29.24 -4.55
C GLN A 791 24.07 29.44 -4.33
N LEU A 792 24.48 30.38 -3.46
CA LEU A 792 25.89 30.65 -3.20
C LEU A 792 26.52 29.56 -2.31
N ALA A 793 25.75 29.02 -1.37
CA ALA A 793 26.14 27.86 -0.59
C ALA A 793 26.40 26.64 -1.50
N PHE A 794 25.52 26.39 -2.47
CA PHE A 794 25.71 25.35 -3.48
C PHE A 794 27.03 25.54 -4.26
N ALA A 795 27.31 26.75 -4.75
CA ALA A 795 28.56 27.04 -5.47
C ALA A 795 29.83 26.79 -4.62
N LYS A 796 29.79 27.16 -3.34
CA LYS A 796 30.85 26.90 -2.37
C LYS A 796 31.03 25.40 -2.11
N MET A 797 29.94 24.68 -1.87
CA MET A 797 29.98 23.24 -1.58
C MET A 797 30.37 22.43 -2.80
N ALA A 798 29.97 22.82 -4.02
CA ALA A 798 30.43 22.19 -5.26
C ALA A 798 31.94 22.37 -5.44
N SER A 799 32.48 23.56 -5.14
CA SER A 799 33.94 23.80 -5.17
C SER A 799 34.68 22.94 -4.13
N LYS A 800 34.13 22.84 -2.92
CA LYS A 800 34.66 21.99 -1.86
C LYS A 800 34.60 20.50 -2.24
N ALA A 801 33.48 20.03 -2.80
CA ALA A 801 33.31 18.67 -3.27
C ALA A 801 34.30 18.34 -4.37
N ALA A 802 34.49 19.23 -5.35
CA ALA A 802 35.47 19.05 -6.42
C ALA A 802 36.93 19.15 -5.92
N ASN A 803 37.15 19.84 -4.80
CA ASN A 803 38.46 20.38 -4.43
C ASN A 803 39.05 21.24 -5.57
N GLU A 804 38.19 22.04 -6.22
CA GLU A 804 38.55 22.94 -7.33
C GLU A 804 37.81 24.28 -7.17
N ASN A 805 38.42 25.37 -7.64
CA ASN A 805 37.82 26.70 -7.64
C ASN A 805 36.85 26.84 -8.83
N LEU A 806 35.56 26.62 -8.60
CA LEU A 806 34.54 26.64 -9.66
C LEU A 806 34.03 28.05 -10.02
N THR A 807 34.81 29.10 -9.74
CA THR A 807 34.36 30.48 -9.96
C THR A 807 33.95 30.73 -11.41
N ASP A 808 34.75 30.30 -12.39
CA ASP A 808 34.43 30.52 -13.82
C ASP A 808 33.15 29.80 -14.24
N PHE A 809 32.90 28.60 -13.70
CA PHE A 809 31.69 27.84 -13.97
C PHE A 809 30.44 28.57 -13.46
N PHE A 810 30.44 28.96 -12.18
CA PHE A 810 29.29 29.65 -11.58
C PHE A 810 29.12 31.10 -12.06
N GLU A 811 30.19 31.76 -12.52
CA GLU A 811 30.11 33.05 -13.19
C GLU A 811 29.36 32.97 -14.53
N MET A 812 29.68 31.94 -15.34
CA MET A 812 28.96 31.65 -16.58
C MET A 812 27.48 31.40 -16.28
N TRP A 813 27.17 30.58 -15.27
CA TRP A 813 25.80 30.26 -14.86
C TRP A 813 25.07 31.40 -14.09
N GLY A 814 25.69 32.56 -13.92
CA GLY A 814 25.00 33.75 -13.42
C GLY A 814 24.72 33.79 -11.93
N PHE A 815 25.49 33.04 -11.13
CA PHE A 815 25.36 33.03 -9.66
C PHE A 815 25.87 34.34 -9.03
N PHE A 816 26.77 35.05 -9.71
CA PHE A 816 27.52 36.18 -9.16
C PHE A 816 27.03 37.55 -9.65
N GLY A 817 25.72 37.79 -9.57
CA GLY A 817 25.15 39.12 -9.75
C GLY A 817 24.27 39.52 -8.58
N THR A 818 24.21 40.83 -8.29
CA THR A 818 23.39 41.34 -7.20
C THR A 818 21.92 41.36 -7.61
N VAL A 819 21.04 40.87 -6.74
CA VAL A 819 19.59 40.87 -6.93
C VAL A 819 18.88 41.09 -5.59
N SER A 820 17.72 41.76 -5.64
CA SER A 820 16.76 41.82 -4.54
C SER A 820 15.37 41.92 -5.15
N THR A 821 14.65 40.81 -5.21
CA THR A 821 13.33 40.70 -5.85
C THR A 821 12.49 39.60 -5.20
N ASN A 822 11.20 39.55 -5.52
CA ASN A 822 10.36 38.39 -5.21
C ASN A 822 10.29 37.44 -6.40
N ILE A 823 10.29 36.14 -6.12
CA ILE A 823 9.97 35.09 -7.09
C ILE A 823 8.81 34.26 -6.54
N SER A 824 8.05 33.60 -7.43
CA SER A 824 6.97 32.70 -7.06
C SER A 824 7.20 31.35 -7.72
N GLN A 825 7.47 30.32 -6.93
CA GLN A 825 7.64 28.92 -7.36
C GLN A 825 7.23 28.02 -6.19
N TYR A 826 6.00 27.49 -6.24
CA TYR A 826 5.37 26.75 -5.12
C TYR A 826 5.30 27.52 -3.79
N GLY A 827 5.24 28.84 -3.89
CA GLY A 827 5.30 29.77 -2.77
C GLY A 827 6.01 31.05 -3.19
N ASP A 828 5.85 32.11 -2.40
CA ASP A 828 6.49 33.40 -2.66
C ASP A 828 7.77 33.54 -1.81
N PHE A 829 8.89 33.85 -2.47
CA PHE A 829 10.20 33.95 -1.83
C PHE A 829 10.88 35.27 -2.15
N GLN A 830 11.46 35.90 -1.13
CA GLN A 830 12.36 37.03 -1.31
C GLN A 830 13.74 36.52 -1.74
N TYR A 831 14.12 36.77 -2.98
CA TYR A 831 15.40 36.40 -3.57
C TYR A 831 16.42 37.53 -3.43
N THR A 832 17.40 37.37 -2.53
CA THR A 832 18.41 38.40 -2.26
C THR A 832 19.83 37.87 -2.41
N VAL A 833 20.63 38.52 -3.26
CA VAL A 833 22.06 38.28 -3.43
C VAL A 833 22.77 39.62 -3.39
N THR A 834 23.67 39.80 -2.43
CA THR A 834 24.40 41.06 -2.24
C THR A 834 25.87 40.91 -2.63
N GLN A 835 26.54 42.03 -2.94
CA GLN A 835 27.97 42.00 -3.28
C GLN A 835 28.83 41.38 -2.17
N PRO A 836 28.62 41.68 -0.87
CA PRO A 836 29.36 41.00 0.19
C PRO A 836 29.18 39.49 0.22
N MET A 837 27.99 38.97 -0.12
CA MET A 837 27.75 37.52 -0.22
C MET A 837 28.53 36.91 -1.38
N ILE A 838 28.55 37.59 -2.54
CA ILE A 838 29.32 37.15 -3.71
C ILE A 838 30.83 37.14 -3.39
N ASP A 839 31.34 38.20 -2.76
CA ASP A 839 32.75 38.31 -2.39
C ASP A 839 33.17 37.24 -1.37
N GLU A 840 32.29 36.91 -0.44
CA GLU A 840 32.49 35.81 0.52
C GLU A 840 32.55 34.46 -0.19
N ALA A 841 31.60 34.17 -1.08
CA ALA A 841 31.58 32.93 -1.83
C ALA A 841 32.82 32.78 -2.72
N LYS A 842 33.20 33.82 -3.48
CA LYS A 842 34.40 33.81 -4.31
C LYS A 842 35.67 33.65 -3.49
N ARG A 843 35.78 34.29 -2.33
CA ARG A 843 36.93 34.13 -1.42
C ARG A 843 37.03 32.69 -0.89
N PHE A 844 35.90 32.09 -0.53
CA PHE A 844 35.86 30.69 -0.11
C PHE A 844 36.28 29.76 -1.24
N MET A 845 35.76 29.94 -2.45
CA MET A 845 36.08 29.08 -3.59
C MET A 845 37.54 29.23 -4.05
N ALA A 846 38.12 30.42 -3.89
CA ALA A 846 39.52 30.70 -4.23
C ALA A 846 40.56 29.98 -3.35
N GLN A 847 40.15 29.32 -2.26
CA GLN A 847 41.07 28.49 -1.45
C GLN A 847 41.46 27.17 -2.14
N TYR A 848 40.71 26.75 -3.17
CA TYR A 848 40.93 25.52 -3.91
C TYR A 848 41.74 25.78 -5.20
N PRO A 849 42.46 24.77 -5.72
CA PRO A 849 43.19 24.89 -6.99
C PRO A 849 42.25 25.18 -8.16
N GLN A 850 42.77 25.78 -9.23
CA GLN A 850 41.98 26.01 -10.45
C GLN A 850 41.55 24.69 -11.09
N PRO A 851 40.36 24.63 -11.73
CA PRO A 851 39.90 23.46 -12.46
C PRO A 851 40.90 23.07 -13.54
N LYS A 852 41.06 21.76 -13.78
CA LYS A 852 41.93 21.27 -14.86
C LYS A 852 41.45 21.67 -16.25
N HIS A 853 40.16 21.97 -16.40
CA HIS A 853 39.51 22.20 -17.68
C HIS A 853 38.45 23.29 -17.59
N ALA A 854 38.19 23.97 -18.72
CA ALA A 854 37.08 24.90 -18.87
C ALA A 854 35.76 24.16 -19.16
N PHE A 855 35.36 23.29 -18.24
CA PHE A 855 34.24 22.37 -18.44
C PHE A 855 32.86 23.05 -18.40
N GLN A 856 32.78 24.36 -18.12
CA GLN A 856 31.57 25.13 -18.36
C GLN A 856 31.10 25.08 -19.83
N TYR A 857 31.98 24.67 -20.75
CA TYR A 857 31.66 24.45 -22.17
C TYR A 857 31.41 22.99 -22.54
N ILE A 858 31.26 22.10 -21.56
CA ILE A 858 31.05 20.67 -21.82
C ILE A 858 29.64 20.40 -22.35
N GLU A 859 29.58 19.56 -23.37
CA GLU A 859 28.38 18.94 -23.92
C GLU A 859 28.55 17.42 -23.96
N ASP A 860 27.45 16.71 -23.79
CA ASP A 860 27.42 15.24 -23.83
C ASP A 860 26.71 14.69 -25.07
N ARG A 861 26.41 15.61 -25.99
CA ARG A 861 25.60 15.44 -27.19
C ARG A 861 26.32 15.99 -28.42
N LYS A 862 26.03 15.43 -29.59
CA LYS A 862 26.47 15.94 -30.90
C LYS A 862 25.28 16.19 -31.80
N LYS A 863 25.40 17.20 -32.65
CA LYS A 863 24.41 17.52 -33.69
C LYS A 863 23.99 16.32 -34.54
N SER A 864 24.93 15.45 -34.89
CA SER A 864 24.66 14.25 -35.72
C SER A 864 23.85 13.16 -35.02
N GLU A 865 23.59 13.28 -33.72
CA GLU A 865 22.77 12.32 -32.96
C GLU A 865 21.27 12.62 -33.06
N PHE A 866 20.89 13.78 -33.64
CA PHE A 866 19.51 14.25 -33.68
C PHE A 866 19.02 14.47 -35.12
N PRO A 867 17.73 14.23 -35.39
CA PRO A 867 17.13 14.65 -36.65
C PRO A 867 17.00 16.19 -36.70
N THR A 868 16.92 16.75 -37.91
CA THR A 868 16.95 18.22 -38.12
C THR A 868 15.77 18.98 -37.51
N ASN A 869 14.68 18.28 -37.16
CA ASN A 869 13.49 18.83 -36.54
C ASN A 869 13.50 18.73 -35.00
N ASP A 870 14.50 18.08 -34.40
CA ASP A 870 14.72 18.09 -32.96
C ASP A 870 15.44 19.39 -32.57
N TYR A 871 14.98 20.05 -31.50
CA TYR A 871 15.55 21.32 -31.04
C TYR A 871 17.06 21.21 -30.76
N ARG A 872 17.51 20.06 -30.22
CA ARG A 872 18.91 19.78 -29.88
C ARG A 872 19.82 19.83 -31.09
N TYR A 873 19.32 19.52 -32.29
CA TYR A 873 20.11 19.59 -33.53
C TYR A 873 20.68 20.99 -33.80
N ASN A 874 19.96 22.04 -33.42
CA ASN A 874 20.37 23.43 -33.69
C ASN A 874 21.14 24.07 -32.53
N GLU A 875 21.05 23.50 -31.32
CA GLU A 875 21.51 24.19 -30.11
C GLU A 875 22.77 23.59 -29.49
N VAL A 876 23.05 22.29 -29.67
CA VAL A 876 24.19 21.61 -29.01
C VAL A 876 25.57 22.08 -29.51
N GLY A 877 25.62 22.86 -30.60
CA GLY A 877 26.85 23.37 -31.19
C GLY A 877 27.71 22.32 -31.91
N ASP A 878 28.92 22.74 -32.27
CA ASP A 878 29.86 21.95 -33.07
C ASP A 878 31.05 21.40 -32.24
N VAL A 879 31.38 22.07 -31.14
CA VAL A 879 32.50 21.72 -30.24
C VAL A 879 32.07 21.67 -28.78
N GLY A 880 32.96 21.17 -27.91
CA GLY A 880 32.72 21.02 -26.48
C GLY A 880 32.25 19.62 -26.07
N TYR A 881 32.30 18.63 -26.96
CA TYR A 881 31.86 17.27 -26.62
C TYR A 881 32.75 16.66 -25.52
N TYR A 882 32.16 15.90 -24.60
CA TYR A 882 32.79 15.44 -23.36
C TYR A 882 34.12 14.70 -23.58
N THR A 883 34.28 13.98 -24.69
CA THR A 883 35.55 13.28 -24.99
C THR A 883 36.72 14.24 -25.23
N GLN A 884 36.47 15.50 -25.60
CA GLN A 884 37.53 16.52 -25.71
C GLN A 884 38.09 16.87 -24.33
N PHE A 885 37.22 16.92 -23.32
CA PHE A 885 37.59 17.10 -21.93
C PHE A 885 38.26 15.84 -21.38
N GLN A 886 37.65 14.67 -21.54
CA GLN A 886 38.19 13.39 -21.08
C GLN A 886 39.61 13.11 -21.61
N ASN A 887 39.87 13.44 -22.87
CA ASN A 887 41.18 13.23 -23.50
C ASN A 887 42.11 14.45 -23.42
N ASN A 888 41.69 15.51 -22.73
CA ASN A 888 42.43 16.77 -22.59
C ASN A 888 42.99 17.29 -23.93
N VAL A 889 42.13 17.37 -24.94
CA VAL A 889 42.49 17.70 -26.32
C VAL A 889 43.20 19.06 -26.38
N LYS A 890 44.29 19.10 -27.13
CA LYS A 890 45.10 20.31 -27.36
C LYS A 890 44.84 20.84 -28.76
N ILE A 891 44.79 22.17 -28.91
CA ILE A 891 44.70 22.83 -30.20
C ILE A 891 46.06 22.74 -30.87
N THR A 892 46.15 21.99 -31.95
CA THR A 892 47.35 21.77 -32.78
C THR A 892 47.21 22.35 -34.17
N LYS A 893 45.97 22.49 -34.67
CA LYS A 893 45.67 23.05 -35.99
C LYS A 893 45.87 24.56 -36.03
N ALA A 894 46.16 25.06 -37.24
CA ALA A 894 46.21 26.48 -37.53
C ALA A 894 44.78 27.05 -37.60
N ILE A 895 44.23 27.35 -36.43
CA ILE A 895 42.91 27.91 -36.24
C ILE A 895 42.88 29.40 -36.60
N SER A 896 41.82 29.85 -37.29
CA SER A 896 41.60 31.24 -37.68
C SER A 896 40.13 31.62 -37.59
N ALA A 897 39.84 32.92 -37.58
CA ALA A 897 38.47 33.44 -37.61
C ALA A 897 38.29 34.46 -38.73
N THR A 898 37.14 34.47 -39.37
CA THR A 898 36.68 35.57 -40.21
C THR A 898 35.60 36.34 -39.46
N ILE A 899 35.84 37.63 -39.22
CA ILE A 899 34.91 38.50 -38.50
C ILE A 899 34.37 39.55 -39.46
N SER A 900 33.05 39.57 -39.67
CA SER A 900 32.37 40.53 -40.54
C SER A 900 31.19 41.17 -39.81
N GLY A 901 31.41 42.37 -39.27
CA GLY A 901 30.46 43.01 -38.36
C GLY A 901 30.34 42.20 -37.08
N ASN A 902 29.15 41.62 -36.85
CA ASN A 902 28.86 40.78 -35.70
C ASN A 902 28.99 39.27 -36.00
N ALA A 903 29.10 38.89 -37.27
CA ALA A 903 29.24 37.50 -37.68
C ALA A 903 30.67 37.01 -37.48
N VAL A 904 30.83 35.84 -36.85
CA VAL A 904 32.10 35.15 -36.64
C VAL A 904 32.03 33.77 -37.29
N SER A 905 33.03 33.45 -38.12
CA SER A 905 33.19 32.13 -38.74
C SER A 905 34.58 31.59 -38.46
N ILE A 906 34.65 30.40 -37.86
CA ILE A 906 35.88 29.74 -37.44
C ILE A 906 36.32 28.70 -38.49
N GLN A 907 37.61 28.66 -38.79
CA GLN A 907 38.22 27.61 -39.62
C GLN A 907 39.20 26.76 -38.78
N ASN A 908 39.19 25.44 -39.00
CA ASN A 908 40.02 24.47 -38.27
C ASN A 908 39.84 24.52 -36.73
N GLY A 909 38.60 24.72 -36.28
CA GLY A 909 38.25 24.93 -34.87
C GLY A 909 37.93 23.68 -34.05
N GLU A 910 37.90 22.50 -34.65
CA GLU A 910 37.39 21.24 -34.08
C GLU A 910 38.16 20.71 -32.85
N GLU A 911 39.33 21.25 -32.56
CA GLU A 911 40.13 20.91 -31.37
C GLU A 911 39.88 21.86 -30.18
N ALA A 912 39.13 22.94 -30.39
CA ALA A 912 38.65 23.83 -29.34
C ALA A 912 37.40 23.24 -28.66
N VAL A 913 37.05 23.76 -27.49
CA VAL A 913 35.80 23.42 -26.77
C VAL A 913 34.79 24.56 -26.79
N ALA A 914 35.22 25.79 -27.07
CA ALA A 914 34.37 26.96 -27.26
C ALA A 914 35.14 28.09 -27.94
N PHE A 915 34.43 29.15 -28.30
CA PHE A 915 34.96 30.40 -28.82
C PHE A 915 34.44 31.55 -27.95
N GLU A 916 35.34 32.32 -27.36
CA GLU A 916 35.01 33.45 -26.50
C GLU A 916 35.29 34.78 -27.20
N VAL A 917 34.37 35.71 -27.07
CA VAL A 917 34.58 37.12 -27.42
C VAL A 917 34.89 37.86 -26.12
N ARG A 918 36.10 38.39 -25.99
CA ARG A 918 36.58 39.05 -24.76
C ARG A 918 37.01 40.49 -25.01
N GLU A 919 36.90 41.32 -23.97
CA GLU A 919 37.39 42.69 -24.01
C GLU A 919 38.94 42.73 -23.99
N ARG A 920 39.56 43.22 -25.07
CA ARG A 920 41.00 43.55 -25.24
C ARG A 920 42.01 42.39 -25.16
N SER A 921 41.83 41.42 -24.27
CA SER A 921 42.81 40.35 -23.97
C SER A 921 42.15 39.08 -23.43
N GLU A 922 42.91 37.99 -23.31
CA GLU A 922 42.43 36.70 -22.76
C GLU A 922 41.96 36.80 -21.30
N ASN A 923 42.53 37.72 -20.52
CA ASN A 923 42.13 38.00 -19.13
C ASN A 923 41.02 39.06 -19.04
N GLY A 924 40.55 39.56 -20.19
CA GLY A 924 39.45 40.51 -20.27
C GLY A 924 38.11 39.88 -19.95
N LYS A 925 37.12 40.72 -19.64
CA LYS A 925 35.74 40.29 -19.40
C LYS A 925 35.21 39.54 -20.62
N ILE A 926 34.54 38.40 -20.39
CA ILE A 926 33.79 37.70 -21.43
C ILE A 926 32.61 38.59 -21.85
N LEU A 927 32.58 38.94 -23.12
CA LEU A 927 31.50 39.70 -23.75
C LEU A 927 30.44 38.77 -24.30
N TYR A 928 30.82 37.66 -24.91
CA TYR A 928 29.94 36.60 -25.43
C TYR A 928 30.74 35.30 -25.61
N PHE A 929 30.07 34.16 -25.78
CA PHE A 929 30.71 32.91 -26.19
C PHE A 929 29.80 32.10 -27.13
N SER A 930 30.39 31.17 -27.87
CA SER A 930 29.67 30.18 -28.67
C SER A 930 30.47 28.88 -28.72
N ASN A 931 29.79 27.75 -28.86
CA ASN A 931 30.40 26.46 -29.17
C ASN A 931 30.10 26.01 -30.61
N SER A 932 29.73 26.93 -31.50
CA SER A 932 29.51 26.68 -32.93
C SER A 932 30.60 27.32 -33.79
N PHE A 933 30.90 26.74 -34.95
CA PHE A 933 31.89 27.30 -35.88
C PHE A 933 31.40 28.58 -36.55
N THR A 934 30.09 28.77 -36.66
CA THR A 934 29.50 30.01 -37.18
C THR A 934 28.47 30.52 -36.20
N PHE A 935 28.60 31.77 -35.78
CA PHE A 935 27.68 32.41 -34.85
C PHE A 935 27.69 33.93 -35.03
N ASP A 936 26.57 34.55 -34.65
CA ASP A 936 26.43 36.00 -34.60
C ASP A 936 26.54 36.48 -33.15
N VAL A 937 27.46 37.41 -32.90
CA VAL A 937 27.51 38.12 -31.63
C VAL A 937 26.29 39.05 -31.56
N PRO A 938 25.44 39.00 -30.52
CA PRO A 938 24.26 39.85 -30.43
C PRO A 938 24.57 41.33 -30.62
N ALA A 939 23.69 42.05 -31.34
CA ALA A 939 23.89 43.47 -31.65
C ALA A 939 23.97 44.38 -30.40
N SER A 940 23.46 43.92 -29.26
CA SER A 940 23.58 44.59 -27.96
C SER A 940 25.00 44.58 -27.38
N ILE A 941 25.92 43.82 -27.99
CA ILE A 941 27.30 43.63 -27.53
C ILE A 941 28.24 44.40 -28.46
N SER A 942 29.01 45.31 -27.88
CA SER A 942 29.98 46.11 -28.65
C SER A 942 31.19 45.26 -29.04
N MET A 943 31.44 45.18 -30.35
CA MET A 943 32.67 44.59 -30.91
C MET A 943 33.87 45.54 -30.84
N THR A 944 33.69 46.77 -30.34
CA THR A 944 34.79 47.74 -30.17
C THR A 944 35.74 47.24 -29.09
N ASN A 945 37.02 47.04 -29.44
CA ASN A 945 38.05 46.42 -28.60
C ASN A 945 37.82 44.94 -28.25
N ALA A 946 36.84 44.27 -28.87
CA ALA A 946 36.64 42.85 -28.70
C ALA A 946 37.73 42.04 -29.43
N LYS A 947 38.14 40.92 -28.86
CA LYS A 947 39.00 39.91 -29.48
C LYS A 947 38.36 38.54 -29.34
N VAL A 948 38.53 37.70 -30.36
CA VAL A 948 38.01 36.33 -30.38
C VAL A 948 39.13 35.37 -29.96
N PHE A 949 38.81 34.42 -29.09
CA PHE A 949 39.71 33.39 -28.61
C PHE A 949 39.08 32.02 -28.78
N ALA A 950 39.85 31.04 -29.23
CA ALA A 950 39.48 29.65 -29.08
C ALA A 950 39.88 29.16 -27.70
N VAL A 951 38.99 28.42 -27.06
CA VAL A 951 39.21 27.83 -25.74
C VAL A 951 39.64 26.38 -25.94
N GLN A 952 40.82 26.01 -25.46
CA GLN A 952 41.27 24.64 -25.37
C GLN A 952 40.61 23.96 -24.15
N ALA A 953 40.50 22.62 -24.15
CA ALA A 953 39.85 21.88 -23.06
C ALA A 953 40.42 22.25 -21.68
N ASP A 954 41.73 22.41 -21.53
CA ASP A 954 42.40 22.79 -20.28
C ASP A 954 42.26 24.28 -19.89
N GLY A 955 41.44 25.04 -20.61
CA GLY A 955 41.21 26.46 -20.35
C GLY A 955 42.24 27.40 -20.95
N LYS A 956 43.24 26.93 -21.70
CA LYS A 956 44.12 27.83 -22.46
C LYS A 956 43.30 28.57 -23.54
N ARG A 957 43.42 29.91 -23.58
CA ARG A 957 42.83 30.75 -24.64
C ARG A 957 43.86 30.99 -25.74
N VAL A 958 43.47 30.72 -26.99
CA VAL A 958 44.31 30.94 -28.19
C VAL A 958 43.69 32.09 -28.97
N PRO A 959 44.39 33.25 -29.12
CA PRO A 959 43.86 34.37 -29.87
C PRO A 959 43.66 34.00 -31.34
N LEU A 960 42.52 34.38 -31.90
CA LEU A 960 42.22 34.22 -33.32
C LEU A 960 42.47 35.55 -34.03
N ASN A 961 43.20 35.47 -35.15
CA ASN A 961 43.47 36.60 -36.04
C ASN A 961 42.43 36.67 -37.15
#